data_AF-A0A9D4BJ87-F1
#
_entry.id   AF-A0A9D4BJ87-F1
#
_cell.length_a   1.000
_cell.length_b   1.000
_cell.length_c   1.000
_cell.angle_alpha   90.00
_cell.angle_beta   90.00
_cell.angle_gamma   90.00
#
_symmetry.space_group_name_H-M   'P 1'
#
loop_
_entity.id
_entity.type
_entity.pdbx_description
1 polymer ?
#
loop_
_entity_poly.entity_id
_entity_poly.type
_entity_poly.pdbx_seq_one_letter_code
_entity_poly.pdbx_strand_id
1 'polypeptide(L)'
;MYTDGTEEVLAAKLDLLTNELLFMQRSFSDLARQVMMQQTFVEERIRSDGGSGLKQIRNLQNGDRIYQTADHASGSVAGIHEHSSNTRTIGMGELNAVINGVEFRTRHNDYRLAMPASNNTYNAQVDIPFPEVPPPVLSKATVEEQIAEMKLWFKAFKNQNYTERDYRKYFKPVLCYLEGAWTTNTDKLEEPFFSDRHFIDASSWFDLQEKIRFTSYTGGKDVEENFAYLPTTIMNVANGTAVYAQWNYKILCHPLQSDLPLSAIAFVDDLSKRMRNKLTPAQIQETRMARYQILSEVPTNPTNIQPRAYDWGVLDDLMYQIPGKDNYGAQLLDDGSGDTLYHYNTKVNALLELNTAHYNRAYRMKGKDASGNSVNHRGYSDLNLFAAQTTSEKIAPMSMEICKIVRKKTECTRKSARYTWAIPLELIYMTPLLSWNPYNIRHVASFKEDEIRSVEFSADGKKRTGGFTPETAFNGTHEKSFYRTPSELFGNSMTVDPGKADTVLGSVGVLDLEGNVRKVVASGTRIIIPEIEGVGKVRTRYPIMPFHSDGEQTRKELEALKEMVLRMGTHGSLFYETPLTVDNLDDYAKKEQPVHRILVAPTTKNPPGLHGHYISVMQSEIDLMRTGKTIVFDTTTDQGHAHTLRVKMDSRGKYIMTSCDGKKICWDEHPTEMIFKFKIALDDCL
;
A
#
# COMPACT_ATOMS: atom_id res chain seq x y z
N MET A 1 56.15 1.79 -62.63
CA MET A 1 56.60 1.37 -61.27
C MET A 1 56.53 2.59 -60.37
N TYR A 2 55.42 2.77 -59.63
CA TYR A 2 55.30 3.65 -58.45
C TYR A 2 53.94 3.33 -57.81
N THR A 3 53.84 2.18 -57.14
CA THR A 3 52.64 1.80 -56.36
C THR A 3 52.99 1.20 -54.98
N ASP A 4 54.28 1.06 -54.65
CA ASP A 4 54.72 0.32 -53.45
C ASP A 4 54.65 1.10 -52.12
N GLY A 5 54.47 2.42 -52.14
CA GLY A 5 54.47 3.24 -50.92
C GLY A 5 53.09 3.56 -50.32
N THR A 6 52.01 3.32 -51.07
CA THR A 6 50.65 3.70 -50.65
C THR A 6 49.98 2.62 -49.80
N GLU A 7 50.27 1.34 -50.04
CA GLU A 7 49.70 0.23 -49.25
C GLU A 7 50.29 0.15 -47.84
N GLU A 8 51.62 0.29 -47.68
CA GLU A 8 52.25 0.29 -46.35
C GLU A 8 51.79 1.47 -45.48
N VAL A 9 51.61 2.65 -46.07
CA VAL A 9 51.09 3.83 -45.36
C VAL A 9 49.62 3.65 -44.99
N LEU A 10 48.82 3.01 -45.84
CA LEU A 10 47.42 2.67 -45.51
C LEU A 10 47.35 1.63 -44.39
N ALA A 11 48.20 0.59 -44.45
CA ALA A 11 48.27 -0.47 -43.44
C ALA A 11 48.68 0.10 -42.07
N ALA A 12 49.73 0.93 -42.02
CA ALA A 12 50.14 1.58 -40.77
C ALA A 12 49.07 2.50 -40.18
N LYS A 13 48.31 3.21 -41.03
CA LYS A 13 47.16 4.03 -40.59
C LYS A 13 46.00 3.18 -40.08
N LEU A 14 45.73 2.04 -40.73
CA LEU A 14 44.69 1.10 -40.31
C LEU A 14 45.04 0.44 -38.97
N ASP A 15 46.30 0.07 -38.77
CA ASP A 15 46.79 -0.48 -37.50
C ASP A 15 46.70 0.57 -36.38
N LEU A 16 47.06 1.83 -36.65
CA LEU A 16 46.90 2.92 -35.70
C LEU A 16 45.44 3.14 -35.31
N LEU A 17 44.53 3.24 -36.29
CA LEU A 17 43.09 3.39 -36.04
C LEU A 17 42.51 2.19 -35.27
N THR A 18 42.97 0.98 -35.58
CA THR A 18 42.54 -0.24 -34.87
C THR A 18 43.00 -0.19 -33.42
N ASN A 19 44.25 0.21 -33.17
CA ASN A 19 44.78 0.36 -31.81
C ASN A 19 44.06 1.46 -31.02
N GLU A 20 43.76 2.61 -31.65
CA GLU A 20 42.97 3.68 -31.02
C GLU A 20 41.54 3.23 -30.71
N LEU A 21 40.89 2.50 -31.62
CA LEU A 21 39.56 1.94 -31.39
C LEU A 21 39.55 0.93 -30.23
N LEU A 22 40.55 0.03 -30.17
CA LEU A 22 40.71 -0.91 -29.06
C LEU A 22 40.98 -0.19 -27.73
N PHE A 23 41.78 0.87 -27.74
CA PHE A 23 42.03 1.70 -26.56
C PHE A 23 40.76 2.40 -26.07
N MET A 24 39.97 2.98 -26.98
CA MET A 24 38.68 3.60 -26.65
C MET A 24 37.69 2.57 -26.10
N GLN A 25 37.58 1.38 -26.72
CA GLN A 25 36.71 0.30 -26.25
C GLN A 25 37.08 -0.19 -24.84
N ARG A 26 38.39 -0.31 -24.54
CA ARG A 26 38.87 -0.64 -23.19
C ARG A 26 38.55 0.45 -22.19
N SER A 27 38.88 1.70 -22.53
CA SER A 27 38.62 2.85 -21.65
C SER A 27 37.13 3.02 -21.33
N PHE A 28 36.26 2.84 -22.33
CA PHE A 28 34.81 2.84 -22.12
C PHE A 28 34.36 1.68 -21.24
N SER A 29 34.90 0.47 -21.46
CA SER A 29 34.58 -0.70 -20.64
C SER A 29 34.98 -0.51 -19.19
N ASP A 30 36.16 0.06 -18.93
CA ASP A 30 36.65 0.34 -17.59
C ASP A 30 35.81 1.42 -16.88
N LEU A 31 35.44 2.48 -17.60
CA LEU A 31 34.54 3.51 -17.09
C LEU A 31 33.15 2.93 -16.77
N ALA A 32 32.58 2.12 -17.68
CA ALA A 32 31.29 1.47 -17.46
C ALA A 32 31.32 0.53 -16.25
N ARG A 33 32.40 -0.24 -16.08
CA ARG A 33 32.61 -1.05 -14.86
C ARG A 33 32.71 -0.19 -13.61
N GLN A 34 33.40 0.94 -13.66
CA GLN A 34 33.47 1.86 -12.52
C GLN A 34 32.08 2.40 -12.15
N VAL A 35 31.24 2.74 -13.13
CA VAL A 35 29.84 3.15 -12.90
C VAL A 35 29.02 2.01 -12.28
N MET A 36 29.17 0.77 -12.76
CA MET A 36 28.53 -0.41 -12.15
C MET A 36 28.91 -0.57 -10.67
N MET A 37 30.20 -0.38 -10.35
CA MET A 37 30.69 -0.48 -8.97
C MET A 37 30.18 0.66 -8.09
N GLN A 38 30.05 1.88 -8.63
CA GLN A 38 29.43 3.00 -7.92
C GLN A 38 27.96 2.75 -7.62
N GLN A 39 27.21 2.22 -8.59
CA GLN A 39 25.81 1.82 -8.39
C GLN A 39 25.69 0.74 -7.32
N THR A 40 26.54 -0.30 -7.38
CA THR A 40 26.59 -1.37 -6.38
C THR A 40 26.90 -0.82 -4.99
N PHE A 41 27.84 0.12 -4.88
CA PHE A 41 28.16 0.78 -3.61
C PHE A 41 26.96 1.55 -3.03
N VAL A 42 26.21 2.28 -3.86
CA VAL A 42 24.99 2.98 -3.44
C VAL A 42 23.94 1.99 -2.95
N GLU A 43 23.71 0.89 -3.68
CA GLU A 43 22.75 -0.14 -3.28
C GLU A 43 23.15 -0.83 -1.97
N GLU A 44 24.43 -1.19 -1.79
CA GLU A 44 24.93 -1.78 -0.54
C GLU A 44 24.78 -0.82 0.64
N ARG A 45 25.07 0.46 0.43
CA ARG A 45 24.83 1.48 1.45
C ARG A 45 23.36 1.56 1.84
N ILE A 46 22.45 1.58 0.86
CA ILE A 46 21.01 1.63 1.14
C ILE A 46 20.55 0.35 1.88
N ARG A 47 21.07 -0.83 1.52
CA ARG A 47 20.80 -2.08 2.24
C ARG A 47 21.25 -1.99 3.70
N SER A 48 22.40 -1.37 3.98
CA SER A 48 22.93 -1.22 5.34
C SER A 48 22.25 -0.12 6.16
N ASP A 49 21.80 0.96 5.51
CA ASP A 49 21.29 2.15 6.21
C ASP A 49 19.87 1.92 6.79
N GLY A 50 19.02 1.13 6.13
CA GLY A 50 17.64 0.92 6.61
C GLY A 50 16.86 -0.28 6.07
N GLY A 51 17.50 -1.18 5.30
CA GLY A 51 16.87 -2.36 4.70
C GLY A 51 15.75 -2.05 3.70
N SER A 52 15.03 -3.08 3.25
CA SER A 52 13.90 -2.93 2.32
C SER A 52 12.64 -2.47 3.06
N GLY A 53 11.84 -1.62 2.42
CA GLY A 53 10.60 -1.11 2.98
C GLY A 53 10.11 0.18 2.34
N LEU A 54 8.98 0.66 2.86
CA LEU A 54 8.42 1.96 2.51
C LEU A 54 9.29 3.07 3.11
N LYS A 55 9.75 4.00 2.29
CA LYS A 55 10.60 5.11 2.72
C LYS A 55 9.81 6.38 2.98
N GLN A 56 8.93 6.74 2.07
CA GLN A 56 8.20 8.01 2.16
C GLN A 56 6.95 8.01 1.27
N ILE A 57 5.93 8.74 1.69
CA ILE A 57 4.78 9.14 0.86
C ILE A 57 4.87 10.63 0.58
N ARG A 58 4.10 11.09 -0.40
CA ARG A 58 4.04 12.52 -0.76
C ARG A 58 3.78 13.40 0.47
N ASN A 59 4.61 14.44 0.63
CA ASN A 59 4.39 15.45 1.64
C ASN A 59 3.28 16.42 1.20
N LEU A 60 2.24 16.54 2.03
CA LEU A 60 1.06 17.38 1.77
C LEU A 60 0.92 18.52 2.78
N GLN A 61 1.51 18.37 3.96
CA GLN A 61 1.32 19.27 5.10
C GLN A 61 2.64 19.39 5.87
N ASN A 62 2.95 20.60 6.30
CA ASN A 62 4.13 20.91 7.11
C ASN A 62 3.73 21.24 8.55
N GLY A 63 4.73 21.39 9.41
CA GLY A 63 4.53 21.94 10.75
C GLY A 63 5.83 22.47 11.34
N ASP A 64 5.72 23.17 12.47
CA ASP A 64 6.83 23.77 13.21
C ASP A 64 7.75 22.72 13.85
N ARG A 65 7.26 21.49 13.98
CA ARG A 65 8.00 20.33 14.47
C ARG A 65 8.23 19.33 13.37
N ILE A 66 9.39 18.68 13.39
CA ILE A 66 9.72 17.73 12.33
C ILE A 66 8.77 16.53 12.23
N TYR A 67 8.28 16.03 13.36
CA TYR A 67 7.33 14.90 13.37
C TYR A 67 5.96 15.27 12.79
N GLN A 68 5.72 16.56 12.48
CA GLN A 68 4.49 17.02 11.83
C GLN A 68 4.52 16.89 10.30
N THR A 69 5.67 16.65 9.67
CA THR A 69 5.75 16.42 8.22
C THR A 69 5.44 14.96 7.86
N ALA A 70 5.02 14.71 6.62
CA ALA A 70 4.73 13.36 6.14
C ALA A 70 6.00 12.49 6.04
N ASP A 71 5.85 11.19 6.24
CA ASP A 71 6.86 10.14 6.01
C ASP A 71 6.20 8.91 5.38
N HIS A 72 6.31 7.69 5.92
CA HIS A 72 5.49 6.55 5.49
C HIS A 72 3.99 6.73 5.82
N ALA A 73 3.64 7.71 6.64
CA ALA A 73 2.26 8.09 6.98
C ALA A 73 2.06 9.62 7.06
N SER A 74 0.87 10.06 6.67
CA SER A 74 0.36 11.42 6.90
C SER A 74 -1.08 11.34 7.37
N GLY A 75 -2.07 11.67 6.54
CA GLY A 75 -3.48 11.37 6.81
C GLY A 75 -3.84 9.89 6.68
N SER A 76 -3.00 9.11 5.99
CA SER A 76 -3.04 7.65 5.91
C SER A 76 -1.63 7.08 5.78
N VAL A 77 -1.47 5.80 6.15
CA VAL A 77 -0.22 5.06 5.90
C VAL A 77 -0.15 4.66 4.43
N ALA A 78 1.02 4.78 3.79
CA ALA A 78 1.24 4.45 2.38
C ALA A 78 0.27 5.13 1.39
N GLY A 79 -0.39 6.22 1.79
CA GLY A 79 -1.42 6.86 0.98
C GLY A 79 -2.65 5.96 0.72
N ILE A 80 -2.94 4.96 1.57
CA ILE A 80 -4.13 4.12 1.39
C ILE A 80 -5.40 4.95 1.49
N HIS A 81 -6.38 4.57 0.68
CA HIS A 81 -7.66 5.26 0.54
C HIS A 81 -8.71 4.30 -0.09
N GLU A 82 -9.96 4.73 -0.29
CA GLU A 82 -11.14 3.88 -0.46
C GLU A 82 -11.77 3.90 -1.86
N HIS A 83 -11.57 2.85 -2.66
CA HIS A 83 -12.32 2.62 -3.91
C HIS A 83 -13.48 1.65 -3.72
N SER A 84 -14.21 1.71 -2.61
CA SER A 84 -15.25 0.68 -2.35
C SER A 84 -16.42 0.69 -3.33
N SER A 85 -16.56 1.72 -4.19
CA SER A 85 -17.52 1.72 -5.30
C SER A 85 -16.96 1.11 -6.58
N ASN A 86 -15.71 0.65 -6.58
CA ASN A 86 -15.18 -0.22 -7.61
C ASN A 86 -15.23 -1.67 -7.11
N THR A 87 -15.34 -2.63 -8.04
CA THR A 87 -15.39 -4.06 -7.70
C THR A 87 -14.12 -4.55 -7.00
N ARG A 88 -12.96 -4.21 -7.56
CA ARG A 88 -11.66 -4.83 -7.20
C ARG A 88 -10.51 -3.84 -7.02
N THR A 89 -10.75 -2.54 -7.18
CA THR A 89 -9.70 -1.54 -7.00
C THR A 89 -9.39 -1.36 -5.52
N ILE A 90 -8.12 -1.42 -5.17
CA ILE A 90 -7.61 -1.19 -3.83
C ILE A 90 -6.82 0.12 -3.84
N GLY A 91 -7.28 1.10 -3.07
CA GLY A 91 -6.70 2.44 -3.08
C GLY A 91 -5.36 2.51 -2.38
N MET A 92 -4.34 2.95 -3.12
CA MET A 92 -3.00 3.23 -2.63
C MET A 92 -2.36 4.32 -3.49
N GLY A 93 -1.89 5.38 -2.83
CA GLY A 93 -1.26 6.52 -3.49
C GLY A 93 0.17 6.24 -3.98
N GLU A 94 0.87 7.29 -4.39
CA GLU A 94 2.30 7.24 -4.71
C GLU A 94 3.14 6.96 -3.45
N LEU A 95 4.19 6.17 -3.62
CA LEU A 95 5.13 5.86 -2.56
C LEU A 95 6.57 5.80 -3.08
N ASN A 96 7.51 6.15 -2.21
CA ASN A 96 8.92 5.84 -2.36
C ASN A 96 9.22 4.54 -1.61
N ALA A 97 9.75 3.54 -2.30
CA ALA A 97 10.13 2.27 -1.71
C ALA A 97 11.61 1.97 -1.93
N VAL A 98 12.15 1.15 -1.05
CA VAL A 98 13.46 0.51 -1.18
C VAL A 98 13.24 -0.99 -1.23
N ILE A 99 13.75 -1.65 -2.27
CA ILE A 99 13.77 -3.12 -2.35
C ILE A 99 15.16 -3.54 -2.81
N ASN A 100 15.82 -4.38 -2.01
CA ASN A 100 17.17 -4.87 -2.27
C ASN A 100 18.16 -3.73 -2.61
N GLY A 101 18.14 -2.63 -1.85
CA GLY A 101 19.03 -1.49 -2.07
C GLY A 101 18.62 -0.55 -3.21
N VAL A 102 17.56 -0.87 -3.97
CA VAL A 102 17.07 -0.02 -5.06
C VAL A 102 15.97 0.89 -4.55
N GLU A 103 16.23 2.20 -4.54
CA GLU A 103 15.23 3.23 -4.23
C GLU A 103 14.49 3.66 -5.50
N PHE A 104 13.15 3.67 -5.44
CA PHE A 104 12.30 4.06 -6.56
C PHE A 104 11.01 4.73 -6.06
N ARG A 105 10.36 5.51 -6.93
CA ARG A 105 9.05 6.12 -6.65
C ARG A 105 8.01 5.54 -7.59
N THR A 106 6.91 5.06 -7.04
CA THR A 106 5.79 4.55 -7.82
C THR A 106 4.97 5.70 -8.42
N ARG A 107 4.15 5.40 -9.43
CA ARG A 107 2.99 6.25 -9.73
C ARG A 107 1.92 6.06 -8.65
N HIS A 108 0.81 6.77 -8.75
CA HIS A 108 -0.38 6.42 -7.96
C HIS A 108 -0.80 4.99 -8.29
N ASN A 109 -0.99 4.13 -7.29
CA ASN A 109 -0.99 2.69 -7.50
C ASN A 109 -2.36 2.13 -7.87
N ASP A 110 -3.43 2.48 -7.14
CA ASP A 110 -4.82 2.01 -7.32
C ASP A 110 -4.90 0.63 -7.96
N TYR A 111 -4.37 -0.36 -7.22
CA TYR A 111 -4.07 -1.67 -7.77
C TYR A 111 -5.29 -2.59 -7.70
N ARG A 112 -5.36 -3.58 -8.60
CA ARG A 112 -6.47 -4.53 -8.64
C ARG A 112 -6.23 -5.70 -7.69
N LEU A 113 -7.30 -6.18 -7.04
CA LEU A 113 -7.31 -7.41 -6.25
C LEU A 113 -7.17 -8.66 -7.14
N ALA A 114 -5.94 -8.90 -7.61
CA ALA A 114 -5.56 -9.95 -8.53
C ALA A 114 -4.39 -10.78 -7.98
N MET A 115 -4.23 -12.00 -8.48
CA MET A 115 -3.17 -12.94 -8.13
C MET A 115 -2.42 -13.44 -9.38
N PRO A 116 -1.20 -13.98 -9.23
CA PRO A 116 -0.50 -14.64 -10.33
C PRO A 116 -1.38 -15.71 -11.01
N ALA A 117 -1.24 -15.89 -12.33
CA ALA A 117 -1.94 -16.95 -13.04
C ALA A 117 -1.37 -18.34 -12.68
N SER A 118 -2.02 -19.42 -13.09
CA SER A 118 -1.48 -20.78 -12.92
C SER A 118 -0.55 -21.24 -14.05
N ASN A 119 -0.26 -20.36 -15.01
CA ASN A 119 0.64 -20.65 -16.15
C ASN A 119 1.94 -19.85 -16.01
N ASN A 120 3.00 -20.29 -16.69
CA ASN A 120 4.31 -19.63 -16.65
C ASN A 120 4.42 -18.40 -17.60
N THR A 121 3.30 -17.79 -17.98
CA THR A 121 3.33 -16.60 -18.84
C THR A 121 3.74 -15.40 -18.00
N TYR A 122 4.78 -14.69 -18.45
CA TYR A 122 5.30 -13.52 -17.75
C TYR A 122 4.20 -12.49 -17.45
N ASN A 123 4.09 -12.07 -16.19
CA ASN A 123 3.09 -11.12 -15.68
C ASN A 123 1.62 -11.54 -15.89
N ALA A 124 1.34 -12.80 -16.25
CA ALA A 124 -0.04 -13.27 -16.30
C ALA A 124 -0.66 -13.25 -14.89
N GLN A 125 -1.87 -12.71 -14.82
CA GLN A 125 -2.62 -12.54 -13.58
C GLN A 125 -4.08 -12.90 -13.80
N VAL A 126 -4.77 -13.25 -12.72
CA VAL A 126 -6.20 -13.53 -12.69
C VAL A 126 -6.83 -12.84 -11.48
N ASP A 127 -8.11 -12.50 -11.58
CA ASP A 127 -8.85 -11.91 -10.47
C ASP A 127 -8.94 -12.90 -9.30
N ILE A 128 -8.78 -12.42 -8.07
CA ILE A 128 -8.99 -13.25 -6.88
C ILE A 128 -10.50 -13.53 -6.73
N PRO A 129 -10.95 -14.78 -6.66
CA PRO A 129 -12.37 -15.08 -6.49
C PRO A 129 -12.93 -14.45 -5.21
N PHE A 130 -14.06 -13.76 -5.31
CA PHE A 130 -14.73 -13.22 -4.13
C PHE A 130 -15.24 -14.36 -3.23
N PRO A 131 -15.29 -14.14 -1.90
CA PRO A 131 -15.84 -15.13 -1.01
C PRO A 131 -17.35 -15.29 -1.27
N GLU A 132 -17.85 -16.50 -1.03
CA GLU A 132 -19.28 -16.76 -1.10
C GLU A 132 -20.03 -16.07 0.04
N VAL A 133 -21.33 -15.88 -0.14
CA VAL A 133 -22.22 -15.44 0.94
C VAL A 133 -22.54 -16.66 1.82
N PRO A 134 -22.48 -16.56 3.16
CA PRO A 134 -22.86 -17.66 4.02
C PRO A 134 -24.27 -18.19 3.70
N PRO A 135 -24.47 -19.51 3.50
CA PRO A 135 -25.78 -20.08 3.19
C PRO A 135 -26.89 -19.70 4.19
N PRO A 136 -26.63 -19.59 5.52
CA PRO A 136 -27.65 -19.15 6.48
C PRO A 136 -28.17 -17.73 6.23
N VAL A 137 -27.39 -16.86 5.59
CA VAL A 137 -27.85 -15.53 5.16
C VAL A 137 -28.79 -15.72 3.97
N LEU A 138 -28.36 -16.44 2.92
CA LEU A 138 -29.16 -16.60 1.70
C LEU A 138 -30.47 -17.38 1.93
N SER A 139 -30.54 -18.21 2.97
CA SER A 139 -31.76 -18.97 3.31
C SER A 139 -32.87 -18.16 3.97
N LYS A 140 -32.63 -16.89 4.35
CA LYS A 140 -33.66 -16.06 4.96
C LYS A 140 -34.68 -15.58 3.94
N ALA A 141 -35.94 -15.44 4.36
CA ALA A 141 -37.05 -15.17 3.45
C ALA A 141 -37.10 -13.69 3.03
N THR A 142 -36.69 -12.77 3.90
CA THR A 142 -36.69 -11.33 3.61
C THR A 142 -35.30 -10.71 3.69
N VAL A 143 -35.11 -9.57 3.04
CA VAL A 143 -33.83 -8.84 3.07
C VAL A 143 -33.49 -8.35 4.48
N GLU A 144 -34.48 -7.97 5.27
CA GLU A 144 -34.33 -7.56 6.66
C GLU A 144 -33.76 -8.70 7.52
N GLU A 145 -34.27 -9.93 7.33
CA GLU A 145 -33.74 -11.12 7.98
C GLU A 145 -32.33 -11.46 7.48
N GLN A 146 -32.04 -11.29 6.18
CA GLN A 146 -30.67 -11.45 5.64
C GLN A 146 -29.71 -10.45 6.28
N ILE A 147 -30.11 -9.18 6.42
CA ILE A 147 -29.33 -8.13 7.08
C ILE A 147 -29.05 -8.52 8.54
N ALA A 148 -30.08 -8.92 9.29
CA ALA A 148 -29.93 -9.32 10.69
C ALA A 148 -28.95 -10.49 10.85
N GLU A 149 -29.02 -11.49 9.95
CA GLU A 149 -28.08 -12.61 9.94
C GLU A 149 -26.66 -12.16 9.57
N MET A 150 -26.50 -11.32 8.54
CA MET A 150 -25.21 -10.79 8.11
C MET A 150 -24.52 -10.01 9.24
N LYS A 151 -25.27 -9.25 10.05
CA LYS A 151 -24.74 -8.57 11.25
C LYS A 151 -24.08 -9.57 12.23
N LEU A 152 -24.66 -10.76 12.41
CA LEU A 152 -24.08 -11.81 13.28
C LEU A 152 -22.76 -12.36 12.73
N TRP A 153 -22.62 -12.51 11.42
CA TRP A 153 -21.37 -12.93 10.78
C TRP A 153 -20.26 -11.89 10.96
N PHE A 154 -20.58 -10.60 10.80
CA PHE A 154 -19.64 -9.51 11.10
C PHE A 154 -19.26 -9.45 12.58
N LYS A 155 -20.23 -9.69 13.49
CA LYS A 155 -19.97 -9.79 14.93
C LYS A 155 -19.02 -10.94 15.26
N ALA A 156 -19.22 -12.09 14.63
CA ALA A 156 -18.36 -13.27 14.79
C ALA A 156 -16.92 -12.98 14.33
N PHE A 157 -16.75 -12.37 13.15
CA PHE A 157 -15.44 -11.94 12.66
C PHE A 157 -14.80 -10.91 13.60
N LYS A 158 -15.49 -9.83 13.95
CA LYS A 158 -14.96 -8.77 14.83
C LYS A 158 -14.49 -9.32 16.17
N ASN A 159 -15.28 -10.21 16.77
CA ASN A 159 -14.99 -10.79 18.08
C ASN A 159 -14.08 -12.02 18.00
N GLN A 160 -13.65 -12.42 16.79
CA GLN A 160 -12.87 -13.64 16.54
C GLN A 160 -13.53 -14.90 17.14
N ASN A 161 -14.87 -14.94 17.16
CA ASN A 161 -15.66 -16.02 17.73
C ASN A 161 -16.38 -16.79 16.63
N TYR A 162 -15.87 -17.98 16.30
CA TYR A 162 -16.37 -18.84 15.23
C TYR A 162 -17.22 -20.02 15.73
N THR A 163 -17.66 -20.01 16.99
CA THR A 163 -18.42 -21.12 17.60
C THR A 163 -19.81 -21.30 16.98
N GLU A 164 -20.56 -20.21 16.80
CA GLU A 164 -21.90 -20.23 16.20
C GLU A 164 -21.92 -19.85 14.72
N ARG A 165 -20.96 -19.02 14.29
CA ARG A 165 -20.84 -18.51 12.91
C ARG A 165 -19.38 -18.61 12.51
N ASP A 166 -19.00 -19.73 11.90
CA ASP A 166 -17.63 -19.96 11.45
C ASP A 166 -17.27 -19.09 10.24
N TYR A 167 -16.91 -17.84 10.50
CA TYR A 167 -16.65 -16.81 9.51
C TYR A 167 -15.47 -17.14 8.59
N ARG A 168 -14.56 -18.03 9.01
CA ARG A 168 -13.24 -18.26 8.38
C ARG A 168 -13.32 -18.72 6.92
N LYS A 169 -14.46 -19.29 6.51
CA LYS A 169 -14.72 -19.70 5.12
C LYS A 169 -15.14 -18.54 4.21
N TYR A 170 -15.72 -17.50 4.80
CA TYR A 170 -16.40 -16.40 4.10
C TYR A 170 -15.70 -15.06 4.28
N PHE A 171 -14.83 -14.93 5.29
CA PHE A 171 -13.94 -13.81 5.51
C PHE A 171 -12.52 -14.27 5.19
N LYS A 172 -12.09 -14.08 3.94
CA LYS A 172 -10.85 -14.68 3.44
C LYS A 172 -9.70 -13.68 3.50
N PRO A 173 -8.61 -13.97 4.23
CA PRO A 173 -7.43 -13.11 4.22
C PRO A 173 -6.67 -13.24 2.90
N VAL A 174 -6.22 -12.09 2.41
CA VAL A 174 -5.43 -11.93 1.19
C VAL A 174 -4.21 -11.08 1.54
N LEU A 175 -3.01 -11.56 1.20
CA LEU A 175 -1.77 -10.83 1.38
C LEU A 175 -1.34 -10.14 0.09
N CYS A 176 -1.28 -8.81 0.10
CA CYS A 176 -0.77 -8.02 -1.00
C CYS A 176 0.70 -7.66 -0.78
N TYR A 177 1.48 -7.61 -1.87
CA TYR A 177 2.93 -7.46 -1.85
C TYR A 177 3.41 -6.57 -3.00
N LEU A 178 4.55 -5.89 -2.78
CA LEU A 178 5.26 -5.11 -3.78
C LEU A 178 6.44 -5.93 -4.26
N GLU A 179 6.42 -6.32 -5.52
CA GLU A 179 7.49 -7.04 -6.23
C GLU A 179 8.32 -6.05 -7.06
N GLY A 180 9.64 -6.18 -7.04
CA GLY A 180 10.58 -5.39 -7.84
C GLY A 180 11.62 -6.27 -8.53
N ALA A 181 12.04 -5.88 -9.74
CA ALA A 181 13.05 -6.59 -10.52
C ALA A 181 13.71 -5.70 -11.57
N TRP A 182 14.96 -6.03 -11.90
CA TRP A 182 15.65 -5.49 -13.07
C TRP A 182 15.15 -6.21 -14.34
N THR A 183 14.62 -5.48 -15.32
CA THR A 183 14.10 -6.03 -16.57
C THR A 183 14.96 -5.69 -17.78
N THR A 184 15.03 -6.60 -18.75
CA THR A 184 15.91 -6.49 -19.94
C THR A 184 15.32 -5.70 -21.11
N ASN A 185 14.01 -5.45 -21.14
CA ASN A 185 13.37 -4.67 -22.22
C ASN A 185 13.48 -3.17 -21.93
N THR A 186 14.53 -2.53 -22.46
CA THR A 186 14.83 -1.09 -22.27
C THR A 186 14.42 -0.21 -23.44
N ASP A 187 13.82 -0.76 -24.50
CA ASP A 187 13.49 0.02 -25.70
C ASP A 187 12.05 0.54 -25.68
N LYS A 188 11.16 -0.14 -24.95
CA LYS A 188 9.76 0.26 -24.77
C LYS A 188 9.40 0.27 -23.30
N LEU A 189 8.61 1.26 -22.92
CA LEU A 189 7.97 1.32 -21.61
C LEU A 189 6.82 0.30 -21.58
N GLU A 190 6.98 -0.78 -20.81
CA GLU A 190 5.88 -1.69 -20.49
C GLU A 190 5.25 -1.24 -19.17
N GLU A 191 3.93 -1.10 -19.12
CA GLU A 191 3.22 -0.79 -17.87
C GLU A 191 3.52 -1.90 -16.84
N PRO A 192 4.02 -1.57 -15.64
CA PRO A 192 4.46 -2.54 -14.65
C PRO A 192 3.35 -3.50 -14.20
N PHE A 193 2.12 -2.98 -14.07
CA PHE A 193 0.92 -3.72 -13.74
C PHE A 193 -0.33 -2.91 -14.08
N PHE A 194 -1.46 -3.60 -14.23
CA PHE A 194 -2.74 -2.93 -14.50
C PHE A 194 -3.25 -2.14 -13.28
N SER A 195 -3.53 -0.86 -13.47
CA SER A 195 -4.30 -0.02 -12.54
C SER A 195 -5.55 0.49 -13.25
N ASP A 196 -6.67 0.51 -12.53
CA ASP A 196 -7.97 0.90 -13.09
C ASP A 196 -8.04 2.40 -13.46
N ARG A 197 -7.10 3.22 -12.95
CA ARG A 197 -7.17 4.68 -12.99
C ARG A 197 -5.88 5.38 -13.43
N HIS A 198 -4.71 4.76 -13.24
CA HIS A 198 -3.41 5.38 -13.51
C HIS A 198 -2.58 4.53 -14.46
N PHE A 199 -1.77 5.19 -15.27
CA PHE A 199 -0.84 4.56 -16.22
C PHE A 199 0.43 5.40 -16.28
N ILE A 200 1.56 4.82 -16.67
CA ILE A 200 2.77 5.63 -16.83
C ILE A 200 2.62 6.48 -18.09
N ASP A 201 2.59 7.80 -17.92
CA ASP A 201 2.55 8.75 -19.02
C ASP A 201 3.96 9.01 -19.55
N ALA A 202 4.48 8.05 -20.32
CA ALA A 202 5.69 8.22 -21.11
C ALA A 202 5.70 7.29 -22.33
N SER A 203 6.31 7.77 -23.41
CA SER A 203 6.46 7.01 -24.67
C SER A 203 7.66 6.06 -24.66
N SER A 204 8.65 6.35 -23.82
CA SER A 204 9.88 5.59 -23.66
C SER A 204 10.47 5.80 -22.26
N TRP A 205 11.47 4.98 -21.91
CA TRP A 205 12.21 5.16 -20.65
C TRP A 205 12.94 6.50 -20.57
N PHE A 206 13.49 6.97 -21.69
CA PHE A 206 14.18 8.26 -21.74
C PHE A 206 13.21 9.42 -21.52
N ASP A 207 12.03 9.39 -22.16
CA ASP A 207 10.96 10.37 -21.94
C ASP A 207 10.52 10.40 -20.46
N LEU A 208 10.34 9.22 -19.85
CA LEU A 208 10.03 9.12 -18.41
C LEU A 208 11.13 9.77 -17.57
N GLN A 209 12.41 9.48 -17.84
CA GLN A 209 13.54 10.07 -17.14
C GLN A 209 13.61 11.59 -17.30
N GLU A 210 13.37 12.14 -18.49
CA GLU A 210 13.34 13.58 -18.71
C GLU A 210 12.21 14.25 -17.94
N LYS A 211 11.00 13.66 -17.97
CA LYS A 211 9.85 14.13 -17.17
C LYS A 211 10.14 14.13 -15.67
N ILE A 212 10.78 13.06 -15.16
CA ILE A 212 11.17 12.99 -13.74
C ILE A 212 12.26 14.02 -13.43
N ARG A 213 13.30 14.15 -14.26
CA ARG A 213 14.38 15.13 -14.06
C ARG A 213 13.81 16.54 -14.03
N PHE A 214 12.92 16.87 -14.95
CA PHE A 214 12.27 18.18 -15.02
C PHE A 214 11.40 18.45 -13.78
N THR A 215 10.51 17.52 -13.41
CA THR A 215 9.64 17.69 -12.23
C THR A 215 10.43 17.73 -10.92
N SER A 216 11.49 16.93 -10.79
CA SER A 216 12.37 16.95 -9.63
C SER A 216 13.19 18.24 -9.53
N TYR A 217 13.63 18.79 -10.68
CA TYR A 217 14.37 20.06 -10.73
C TYR A 217 13.48 21.27 -10.45
N THR A 218 12.24 21.25 -10.93
CA THR A 218 11.28 22.36 -10.78
C THR A 218 10.46 22.29 -9.48
N GLY A 219 10.42 21.13 -8.82
CA GLY A 219 9.48 20.84 -7.75
C GLY A 219 8.02 20.70 -8.24
N GLY A 220 7.79 20.66 -9.55
CA GLY A 220 6.47 20.47 -10.14
C GLY A 220 5.95 19.04 -9.96
N LYS A 221 4.63 18.86 -10.10
CA LYS A 221 4.00 17.54 -10.10
C LYS A 221 3.19 17.31 -11.36
N ASP A 222 3.09 16.05 -11.76
CA ASP A 222 2.03 15.63 -12.67
C ASP A 222 0.68 15.63 -11.93
N VAL A 223 -0.36 16.15 -12.59
CA VAL A 223 -1.69 16.31 -11.97
C VAL A 223 -2.41 14.97 -11.87
N GLU A 224 -2.16 14.08 -12.84
CA GLU A 224 -2.73 12.73 -12.90
C GLU A 224 -1.90 11.69 -12.13
N GLU A 225 -0.76 12.10 -11.56
CA GLU A 225 0.12 11.28 -10.71
C GLU A 225 0.70 10.05 -11.42
N ASN A 226 1.02 10.22 -12.71
CA ASN A 226 1.44 9.17 -13.64
C ASN A 226 2.97 9.04 -13.79
N PHE A 227 3.78 9.85 -13.09
CA PHE A 227 5.25 9.84 -13.20
C PHE A 227 5.93 9.02 -12.10
N ALA A 228 6.25 7.75 -12.40
CA ALA A 228 7.07 6.89 -11.55
C ALA A 228 8.57 7.15 -11.76
N TYR A 229 9.38 7.26 -10.69
CA TYR A 229 10.86 7.23 -10.80
C TYR A 229 11.35 5.80 -10.77
N LEU A 230 11.82 5.32 -11.91
CA LEU A 230 12.30 3.96 -12.11
C LEU A 230 13.78 4.00 -12.52
N PRO A 231 14.71 3.57 -11.66
CA PRO A 231 16.15 3.59 -11.95
C PRO A 231 16.56 2.68 -13.12
N THR A 232 17.65 3.04 -13.80
CA THR A 232 18.37 2.16 -14.74
C THR A 232 19.71 1.76 -14.15
N THR A 233 20.21 0.59 -14.56
CA THR A 233 21.54 0.11 -14.20
C THR A 233 22.24 -0.53 -15.40
N ILE A 234 23.57 -0.61 -15.34
CA ILE A 234 24.37 -1.40 -16.28
C ILE A 234 24.55 -2.78 -15.65
N MET A 235 23.98 -3.81 -16.26
CA MET A 235 24.07 -5.19 -15.77
C MET A 235 25.37 -5.87 -16.20
N ASN A 236 25.89 -5.50 -17.38
CA ASN A 236 27.11 -6.07 -17.92
C ASN A 236 27.72 -5.15 -18.99
N VAL A 237 28.99 -5.38 -19.33
CA VAL A 237 29.66 -4.78 -20.49
C VAL A 237 30.09 -5.91 -21.43
N ALA A 238 29.45 -6.01 -22.59
CA ALA A 238 29.72 -7.01 -23.60
C ALA A 238 30.34 -6.35 -24.83
N ASN A 239 31.57 -6.73 -25.18
CA ASN A 239 32.28 -6.23 -26.37
C ASN A 239 32.33 -4.68 -26.46
N GLY A 240 32.58 -4.02 -25.33
CA GLY A 240 32.62 -2.55 -25.25
C GLY A 240 31.24 -1.87 -25.31
N THR A 241 30.15 -2.63 -25.23
CA THR A 241 28.78 -2.10 -25.18
C THR A 241 28.15 -2.38 -23.82
N ALA A 242 27.58 -1.34 -23.20
CA ALA A 242 26.85 -1.48 -21.94
C ALA A 242 25.50 -2.16 -22.18
N VAL A 243 25.21 -3.19 -21.38
CA VAL A 243 23.92 -3.88 -21.35
C VAL A 243 23.14 -3.32 -20.17
N TYR A 244 22.08 -2.58 -20.48
CA TYR A 244 21.25 -1.93 -19.48
C TYR A 244 20.14 -2.85 -18.98
N ALA A 245 19.69 -2.58 -17.75
CA ALA A 245 18.40 -3.02 -17.25
C ALA A 245 17.67 -1.87 -16.57
N GLN A 246 16.36 -2.00 -16.53
CA GLN A 246 15.46 -1.03 -15.97
C GLN A 246 14.78 -1.63 -14.74
N TRP A 247 14.72 -0.89 -13.64
CA TRP A 247 13.96 -1.33 -12.48
C TRP A 247 12.47 -1.21 -12.80
N ASN A 248 11.74 -2.28 -12.57
CA ASN A 248 10.30 -2.34 -12.67
C ASN A 248 9.71 -2.95 -11.41
N TYR A 249 8.47 -2.58 -11.10
CA TYR A 249 7.75 -3.06 -9.94
C TYR A 249 6.39 -3.64 -10.31
N LYS A 250 5.71 -4.30 -9.39
CA LYS A 250 4.33 -4.78 -9.54
C LYS A 250 3.72 -4.93 -8.16
N ILE A 251 2.45 -4.55 -8.02
CA ILE A 251 1.64 -4.90 -6.85
C ILE A 251 0.68 -6.01 -7.25
N LEU A 252 0.72 -7.12 -6.50
CA LEU A 252 -0.22 -8.23 -6.61
C LEU A 252 -0.63 -8.70 -5.22
N CYS A 253 -1.60 -9.61 -5.19
CA CYS A 253 -2.08 -10.21 -3.98
C CYS A 253 -2.12 -11.74 -4.07
N HIS A 254 -2.15 -12.38 -2.91
CA HIS A 254 -2.19 -13.83 -2.75
C HIS A 254 -3.26 -14.20 -1.73
N PRO A 255 -4.32 -14.95 -2.13
CA PRO A 255 -5.28 -15.48 -1.16
C PRO A 255 -4.58 -16.54 -0.29
N LEU A 256 -4.57 -16.34 1.03
CA LEU A 256 -3.89 -17.24 1.93
C LEU A 256 -4.57 -18.62 1.94
N GLN A 257 -3.78 -19.68 2.11
CA GLN A 257 -4.30 -21.05 2.16
C GLN A 257 -5.14 -21.33 3.40
N SER A 258 -4.92 -20.60 4.49
CA SER A 258 -5.63 -20.73 5.75
C SER A 258 -6.08 -19.37 6.28
N ASP A 259 -7.04 -19.41 7.20
CA ASP A 259 -7.38 -18.24 8.00
C ASP A 259 -6.17 -17.73 8.79
N LEU A 260 -6.14 -16.43 9.05
CA LEU A 260 -5.16 -15.78 9.90
C LEU A 260 -5.96 -15.09 11.01
N PRO A 261 -5.78 -15.45 12.29
CA PRO A 261 -6.50 -14.78 13.36
C PRO A 261 -5.99 -13.35 13.54
N LEU A 262 -6.87 -12.42 13.91
CA LEU A 262 -6.49 -11.03 14.17
C LEU A 262 -5.48 -10.88 15.31
N SER A 263 -5.39 -11.87 16.21
CA SER A 263 -4.37 -11.91 17.26
C SER A 263 -2.94 -12.05 16.72
N ALA A 264 -2.75 -12.51 15.48
CA ALA A 264 -1.45 -12.56 14.82
C ALA A 264 -1.00 -11.19 14.29
N ILE A 265 -1.89 -10.19 14.28
CA ILE A 265 -1.66 -8.87 13.71
C ILE A 265 -1.54 -7.87 14.86
N ALA A 266 -0.34 -7.37 15.11
CA ALA A 266 -0.08 -6.41 16.17
C ALA A 266 -0.01 -4.99 15.63
N PHE A 267 -0.62 -4.04 16.35
CA PHE A 267 -0.46 -2.61 16.05
C PHE A 267 1.00 -2.19 16.23
N VAL A 268 1.51 -1.40 15.30
CA VAL A 268 2.83 -0.77 15.40
C VAL A 268 2.64 0.70 15.73
N ASP A 269 3.24 1.11 16.85
CA ASP A 269 3.10 2.46 17.33
C ASP A 269 4.08 3.44 16.66
N ASP A 270 3.58 4.15 15.66
CA ASP A 270 4.25 5.31 15.08
C ASP A 270 3.98 6.55 15.94
N LEU A 271 4.82 6.75 16.97
CA LEU A 271 4.65 7.82 17.96
C LEU A 271 4.66 9.20 17.32
N SER A 272 5.48 9.42 16.29
CA SER A 272 5.48 10.68 15.52
C SER A 272 4.08 11.05 15.01
N LYS A 273 3.29 10.06 14.58
CA LYS A 273 1.93 10.26 14.06
C LYS A 273 0.91 10.47 15.16
N ARG A 274 1.01 9.71 16.25
CA ARG A 274 0.18 9.96 17.44
C ARG A 274 0.42 11.33 18.02
N MET A 275 1.68 11.76 18.12
CA MET A 275 2.05 13.09 18.62
C MET A 275 1.56 14.20 17.69
N ARG A 276 1.73 14.05 16.37
CA ARG A 276 1.20 15.02 15.40
C ARG A 276 -0.32 15.20 15.52
N ASN A 277 -1.07 14.11 15.63
CA ASN A 277 -2.53 14.14 15.64
C ASN A 277 -3.15 14.17 17.05
N LYS A 278 -2.30 14.09 18.08
CA LYS A 278 -2.66 14.00 19.51
C LYS A 278 -3.68 12.89 19.79
N LEU A 279 -3.44 11.72 19.21
CA LEU A 279 -4.30 10.54 19.33
C LEU A 279 -3.74 9.52 20.32
N THR A 280 -4.62 8.91 21.11
CA THR A 280 -4.26 7.75 21.93
C THR A 280 -3.97 6.52 21.05
N PRO A 281 -3.27 5.50 21.58
CA PRO A 281 -3.06 4.23 20.87
C PRO A 281 -4.36 3.55 20.40
N ALA A 282 -5.44 3.65 21.18
CA ALA A 282 -6.75 3.11 20.78
C ALA A 282 -7.37 3.94 19.64
N GLN A 283 -7.30 5.27 19.72
CA GLN A 283 -7.88 6.15 18.71
C GLN A 283 -7.21 6.03 17.35
N ILE A 284 -5.87 5.92 17.29
CA ILE A 284 -5.16 5.82 16.01
C ILE A 284 -5.49 4.50 15.29
N GLN A 285 -5.71 3.41 16.02
CA GLN A 285 -6.13 2.11 15.47
C GLN A 285 -7.49 2.16 14.75
N GLU A 286 -8.34 3.13 15.09
CA GLU A 286 -9.62 3.39 14.43
C GLU A 286 -9.50 4.28 13.17
N THR A 287 -8.28 4.55 12.70
CA THR A 287 -8.00 5.41 11.54
C THR A 287 -7.18 4.72 10.46
N ARG A 288 -7.23 5.22 9.22
CA ARG A 288 -6.36 4.79 8.12
C ARG A 288 -4.87 5.13 8.29
N MET A 289 -4.48 5.74 9.41
CA MET A 289 -3.07 5.96 9.79
C MET A 289 -2.46 4.76 10.53
N ALA A 290 -3.28 3.81 11.00
CA ALA A 290 -2.78 2.66 11.75
C ALA A 290 -1.94 1.73 10.87
N ARG A 291 -0.76 1.37 11.38
CA ARG A 291 0.14 0.37 10.80
C ARG A 291 0.21 -0.85 11.71
N TYR A 292 0.49 -1.99 11.11
CA TYR A 292 0.51 -3.27 11.80
C TYR A 292 1.78 -4.05 11.44
N GLN A 293 2.04 -5.11 12.19
CA GLN A 293 3.06 -6.11 11.91
C GLN A 293 2.49 -7.50 12.19
N ILE A 294 3.05 -8.50 11.51
CA ILE A 294 2.73 -9.89 11.78
C ILE A 294 3.65 -10.41 12.87
N LEU A 295 3.07 -10.95 13.93
CA LEU A 295 3.83 -11.57 15.01
C LEU A 295 4.48 -12.85 14.51
N SER A 296 5.66 -13.17 15.05
CA SER A 296 6.42 -14.37 14.68
C SER A 296 5.68 -15.66 15.01
N GLU A 297 4.81 -15.64 16.02
CA GLU A 297 3.93 -16.71 16.42
C GLU A 297 2.54 -16.15 16.74
N VAL A 298 1.49 -16.95 16.52
CA VAL A 298 0.12 -16.56 16.89
C VAL A 298 -0.03 -16.70 18.41
N PRO A 299 -0.30 -15.60 19.14
CA PRO A 299 -0.37 -15.65 20.59
C PRO A 299 -1.62 -16.41 21.04
N THR A 300 -1.44 -17.27 22.04
CA THR A 300 -2.56 -17.94 22.73
C THR A 300 -3.32 -16.99 23.66
N ASN A 301 -2.65 -15.93 24.12
CA ASN A 301 -3.26 -14.84 24.88
C ASN A 301 -2.86 -13.47 24.28
N PRO A 302 -3.81 -12.74 23.66
CA PRO A 302 -3.54 -11.45 23.01
C PRO A 302 -3.04 -10.35 23.95
N THR A 303 -3.25 -10.47 25.27
CA THR A 303 -2.89 -9.43 26.24
C THR A 303 -1.45 -9.53 26.74
N ASN A 304 -0.72 -10.58 26.37
CA ASN A 304 0.66 -10.81 26.82
C ASN A 304 1.57 -11.23 25.66
N ILE A 305 1.79 -10.30 24.73
CA ILE A 305 2.72 -10.49 23.61
C ILE A 305 4.14 -10.22 24.12
N GLN A 306 4.93 -11.28 24.24
CA GLN A 306 6.34 -11.16 24.62
C GLN A 306 7.20 -11.02 23.35
N PRO A 307 8.04 -9.96 23.23
CA PRO A 307 8.98 -9.83 22.14
C PRO A 307 9.94 -11.03 22.13
N ARG A 308 10.15 -11.65 20.96
CA ARG A 308 11.06 -12.77 20.81
C ARG A 308 11.87 -12.63 19.52
N ALA A 309 13.16 -12.91 19.59
CA ALA A 309 13.97 -13.11 18.40
C ALA A 309 13.53 -14.40 17.68
N TYR A 310 13.44 -14.34 16.36
CA TYR A 310 13.06 -15.45 15.51
C TYR A 310 13.81 -15.35 14.18
N ASP A 311 14.20 -16.50 13.62
CA ASP A 311 14.80 -16.52 12.27
C ASP A 311 13.73 -16.81 11.20
N TRP A 312 12.61 -17.42 11.60
CA TRP A 312 11.44 -17.73 10.75
C TRP A 312 10.16 -17.67 11.57
N GLY A 313 9.15 -16.96 11.06
CA GLY A 313 7.86 -16.79 11.72
C GLY A 313 6.69 -16.87 10.77
N VAL A 314 5.50 -16.47 11.24
CA VAL A 314 4.26 -16.52 10.46
C VAL A 314 4.39 -15.78 9.12
N LEU A 315 5.00 -14.59 9.10
CA LEU A 315 5.18 -13.84 7.84
C LEU A 315 6.02 -14.61 6.81
N ASP A 316 7.02 -15.37 7.24
CA ASP A 316 7.83 -16.20 6.35
C ASP A 316 7.00 -17.32 5.73
N ASP A 317 6.16 -18.00 6.52
CA ASP A 317 5.23 -19.01 6.03
C ASP A 317 4.19 -18.42 5.05
N LEU A 318 3.76 -17.17 5.27
CA LEU A 318 2.82 -16.49 4.36
C LEU A 318 3.50 -16.07 3.05
N MET A 319 4.67 -15.45 3.12
CA MET A 319 5.42 -15.01 1.93
C MET A 319 5.88 -16.21 1.09
N TYR A 320 6.22 -17.35 1.72
CA TYR A 320 6.60 -18.57 1.01
C TYR A 320 5.47 -19.18 0.18
N GLN A 321 4.20 -18.85 0.45
CA GLN A 321 3.09 -19.27 -0.41
C GLN A 321 3.05 -18.51 -1.75
N ILE A 322 3.71 -17.35 -1.82
CA ILE A 322 3.67 -16.46 -2.98
C ILE A 322 4.72 -16.86 -4.01
N PRO A 323 4.34 -17.18 -5.27
CA PRO A 323 5.30 -17.44 -6.33
C PRO A 323 5.92 -16.13 -6.86
N GLY A 324 7.14 -16.22 -7.37
CA GLY A 324 7.80 -15.18 -8.16
C GLY A 324 7.25 -15.08 -9.58
N LYS A 325 8.09 -14.61 -10.52
CA LYS A 325 7.71 -14.35 -11.92
C LYS A 325 7.36 -15.59 -12.76
N ASP A 326 7.66 -16.80 -12.27
CA ASP A 326 7.27 -18.05 -12.92
C ASP A 326 5.85 -18.51 -12.55
N ASN A 327 5.16 -17.72 -11.72
CA ASN A 327 3.79 -17.93 -11.25
C ASN A 327 3.57 -19.29 -10.52
N TYR A 328 2.31 -19.68 -10.30
CA TYR A 328 2.01 -20.89 -9.52
C TYR A 328 2.46 -22.17 -10.22
N GLY A 329 2.99 -23.12 -9.43
CA GLY A 329 3.40 -24.45 -9.90
C GLY A 329 4.88 -24.53 -10.30
N ALA A 330 5.60 -23.41 -10.31
CA ALA A 330 7.03 -23.39 -10.56
C ALA A 330 7.82 -24.08 -9.42
N GLN A 331 8.81 -24.89 -9.80
CA GLN A 331 9.75 -25.52 -8.90
C GLN A 331 11.16 -25.22 -9.39
N LEU A 332 11.85 -24.35 -8.67
CA LEU A 332 13.24 -23.99 -8.93
C LEU A 332 14.08 -24.32 -7.70
N LEU A 333 15.31 -24.73 -7.96
CA LEU A 333 16.31 -25.02 -6.95
C LEU A 333 17.51 -24.12 -7.21
N ASP A 334 18.10 -23.59 -6.14
CA ASP A 334 19.32 -22.81 -6.22
C ASP A 334 20.53 -23.72 -5.96
N ASP A 335 21.35 -23.89 -6.98
CA ASP A 335 22.64 -24.60 -6.94
C ASP A 335 23.82 -23.65 -7.20
N GLY A 336 23.58 -22.33 -7.12
CA GLY A 336 24.48 -21.29 -7.60
C GLY A 336 25.86 -21.32 -6.94
N SER A 337 25.95 -21.67 -5.66
CA SER A 337 27.21 -21.82 -4.91
C SER A 337 27.76 -23.26 -4.91
N GLY A 338 27.04 -24.21 -5.52
CA GLY A 338 27.39 -25.63 -5.54
C GLY A 338 26.87 -26.45 -4.36
N ASP A 339 26.13 -25.85 -3.44
CA ASP A 339 25.45 -26.50 -2.33
C ASP A 339 23.93 -26.43 -2.49
N THR A 340 23.23 -27.53 -2.18
CA THR A 340 21.76 -27.56 -2.14
C THR A 340 21.24 -26.70 -0.98
N LEU A 341 20.29 -25.81 -1.28
CA LEU A 341 19.57 -25.04 -0.26
C LEU A 341 18.36 -25.83 0.25
N TYR A 342 18.18 -25.81 1.57
CA TYR A 342 17.09 -26.46 2.28
C TYR A 342 16.18 -25.45 2.95
N HIS A 343 14.92 -25.85 3.12
CA HIS A 343 13.91 -25.08 3.81
C HIS A 343 14.34 -24.81 5.28
N TYR A 344 14.16 -23.58 5.76
CA TYR A 344 14.52 -23.24 7.14
C TYR A 344 13.59 -23.93 8.15
N ASN A 345 12.28 -23.92 7.90
CA ASN A 345 11.28 -24.44 8.82
C ASN A 345 11.48 -25.94 9.09
N THR A 346 11.95 -26.26 10.30
CA THR A 346 12.30 -27.61 10.76
C THR A 346 11.11 -28.49 11.10
N LYS A 347 9.88 -27.94 11.11
CA LYS A 347 8.66 -28.71 11.42
C LYS A 347 8.26 -29.68 10.31
N VAL A 348 8.81 -29.53 9.10
CA VAL A 348 8.34 -30.25 7.91
C VAL A 348 9.28 -31.39 7.51
N ASN A 349 10.60 -31.18 7.53
CA ASN A 349 11.67 -32.17 7.38
C ASN A 349 12.97 -31.37 7.23
N ALA A 350 14.02 -31.66 8.02
CA ALA A 350 15.28 -30.90 7.98
C ALA A 350 16.03 -30.98 6.63
N LEU A 351 15.60 -31.86 5.72
CA LEU A 351 16.19 -32.07 4.39
C LEU A 351 15.20 -31.77 3.24
N LEU A 352 14.13 -31.00 3.48
CA LEU A 352 13.29 -30.52 2.38
C LEU A 352 14.05 -29.49 1.56
N GLU A 353 14.28 -29.76 0.27
CA GLU A 353 14.91 -28.80 -0.64
C GLU A 353 14.05 -27.54 -0.78
N LEU A 354 14.71 -26.39 -0.79
CA LEU A 354 14.03 -25.10 -0.86
C LEU A 354 13.58 -24.82 -2.30
N ASN A 355 12.26 -24.76 -2.52
CA ASN A 355 11.74 -24.21 -3.77
C ASN A 355 11.99 -22.69 -3.82
N THR A 356 12.98 -22.27 -4.61
CA THR A 356 13.37 -20.87 -4.77
C THR A 356 12.48 -20.10 -5.71
N ALA A 357 11.56 -20.74 -6.42
CA ALA A 357 10.55 -20.05 -7.24
C ALA A 357 9.53 -19.26 -6.39
N HIS A 358 9.50 -19.50 -5.08
CA HIS A 358 8.63 -18.84 -4.12
C HIS A 358 9.41 -17.84 -3.25
N TYR A 359 8.74 -16.80 -2.78
CA TYR A 359 9.37 -15.75 -1.99
C TYR A 359 9.85 -16.26 -0.63
N ASN A 360 11.16 -16.23 -0.42
CA ASN A 360 11.80 -16.65 0.83
C ASN A 360 12.93 -15.68 1.19
N ARG A 361 13.21 -15.52 2.49
CA ARG A 361 14.31 -14.67 2.99
C ARG A 361 15.35 -15.41 3.82
N ALA A 362 15.08 -16.65 4.23
CA ALA A 362 16.01 -17.48 4.98
C ALA A 362 16.10 -18.88 4.37
N TYR A 363 17.28 -19.47 4.45
CA TYR A 363 17.56 -20.81 3.93
C TYR A 363 18.60 -21.51 4.79
N ARG A 364 18.65 -22.84 4.67
CA ARG A 364 19.63 -23.69 5.33
C ARG A 364 20.56 -24.32 4.30
N MET A 365 21.82 -24.46 4.65
CA MET A 365 22.81 -25.22 3.89
C MET A 365 23.14 -26.53 4.62
N LYS A 366 23.55 -27.56 3.87
CA LYS A 366 23.97 -28.85 4.46
C LYS A 366 25.28 -28.71 5.24
N GLY A 367 26.22 -27.93 4.72
CA GLY A 367 27.49 -27.60 5.37
C GLY A 367 27.35 -26.43 6.33
N LYS A 368 28.35 -26.27 7.20
CA LYS A 368 28.56 -25.02 7.92
C LYS A 368 29.44 -24.10 7.07
N ASP A 369 29.13 -22.81 7.08
CA ASP A 369 30.00 -21.78 6.52
C ASP A 369 31.29 -21.62 7.34
N ALA A 370 32.17 -20.71 6.92
CA ALA A 370 33.42 -20.42 7.61
C ALA A 370 33.22 -19.86 9.04
N SER A 371 32.04 -19.31 9.33
CA SER A 371 31.65 -18.80 10.66
C SER A 371 30.98 -19.87 11.53
N GLY A 372 30.77 -21.08 11.01
CA GLY A 372 30.11 -22.18 11.71
C GLY A 372 28.57 -22.18 11.60
N ASN A 373 27.99 -21.30 10.80
CA ASN A 373 26.54 -21.17 10.60
C ASN A 373 26.08 -22.11 9.47
N SER A 374 24.89 -22.68 9.64
CA SER A 374 24.21 -23.47 8.59
C SER A 374 22.92 -22.79 8.10
N VAL A 375 22.54 -21.68 8.74
CA VAL A 375 21.38 -20.86 8.42
C VAL A 375 21.89 -19.54 7.89
N ASN A 376 21.30 -19.08 6.79
CA ASN A 376 21.65 -17.83 6.16
C ASN A 376 20.38 -17.08 5.75
N HIS A 377 20.49 -15.76 5.71
CA HIS A 377 19.46 -14.86 5.22
C HIS A 377 19.85 -14.29 3.86
N ARG A 378 18.85 -14.01 3.02
CA ARG A 378 19.00 -13.25 1.79
C ARG A 378 19.13 -11.77 2.15
N GLY A 379 19.93 -11.02 1.39
CA GLY A 379 20.12 -9.58 1.61
C GLY A 379 21.07 -9.21 2.74
N TYR A 380 21.87 -10.16 3.24
CA TYR A 380 22.84 -9.98 4.33
C TYR A 380 22.19 -9.46 5.62
N SER A 381 22.08 -8.15 5.80
CA SER A 381 21.45 -7.50 6.96
C SER A 381 19.99 -7.09 6.75
N ASP A 382 19.48 -7.20 5.52
CA ASP A 382 18.12 -6.78 5.19
C ASP A 382 17.06 -7.81 5.65
N LEU A 383 16.49 -7.57 6.82
CA LEU A 383 15.47 -8.44 7.42
C LEU A 383 14.17 -8.49 6.62
N ASN A 384 13.91 -7.51 5.76
CA ASN A 384 12.61 -7.34 5.09
C ASN A 384 12.60 -7.90 3.67
N LEU A 385 13.74 -8.39 3.17
CA LEU A 385 13.90 -8.78 1.78
C LEU A 385 13.52 -10.23 1.52
N PHE A 386 12.41 -10.45 0.79
CA PHE A 386 12.09 -11.74 0.23
C PHE A 386 12.55 -11.82 -1.22
N ALA A 387 13.13 -12.95 -1.64
CA ALA A 387 13.55 -13.17 -3.01
C ALA A 387 12.97 -14.45 -3.60
N ALA A 388 12.70 -14.42 -4.91
CA ALA A 388 12.28 -15.56 -5.69
C ALA A 388 13.12 -15.63 -6.98
N GLN A 389 13.56 -16.84 -7.33
CA GLN A 389 14.23 -17.15 -8.59
C GLN A 389 13.19 -17.24 -9.72
N THR A 390 13.61 -16.95 -10.95
CA THR A 390 12.75 -17.04 -12.14
C THR A 390 13.53 -17.53 -13.35
N THR A 391 12.84 -18.18 -14.27
CA THR A 391 13.38 -18.57 -15.59
C THR A 391 13.11 -17.53 -16.67
N SER A 392 12.29 -16.51 -16.40
CA SER A 392 11.91 -15.49 -17.36
C SER A 392 13.09 -14.68 -17.89
N GLU A 393 13.31 -14.73 -19.21
CA GLU A 393 14.36 -13.95 -19.90
C GLU A 393 14.13 -12.43 -19.87
N LYS A 394 12.91 -12.00 -19.49
CA LYS A 394 12.58 -10.58 -19.28
C LYS A 394 13.21 -10.01 -18.02
N ILE A 395 13.66 -10.84 -17.07
CA ILE A 395 14.37 -10.39 -15.86
C ILE A 395 15.87 -10.45 -16.11
N ALA A 396 16.63 -9.41 -15.81
CA ALA A 396 18.05 -9.35 -16.08
C ALA A 396 18.84 -10.40 -15.26
N PRO A 397 19.81 -11.11 -15.88
CA PRO A 397 20.58 -12.12 -15.17
C PRO A 397 21.78 -11.50 -14.47
N MET A 398 22.10 -12.01 -13.29
CA MET A 398 23.42 -11.83 -12.68
C MET A 398 24.24 -13.09 -12.94
N SER A 399 25.50 -12.91 -13.33
CA SER A 399 26.39 -14.03 -13.65
C SER A 399 27.69 -13.94 -12.89
N MET A 400 28.19 -15.07 -12.44
CA MET A 400 29.51 -15.20 -11.82
C MET A 400 30.28 -16.37 -12.46
N GLU A 401 31.60 -16.27 -12.47
CA GLU A 401 32.46 -17.41 -12.83
C GLU A 401 32.91 -18.11 -11.55
N ILE A 402 32.65 -19.42 -11.49
CA ILE A 402 33.06 -20.26 -10.38
C ILE A 402 34.17 -21.17 -10.89
N CYS A 403 35.38 -20.93 -10.40
CA CYS A 403 36.57 -21.68 -10.78
C CYS A 403 36.95 -22.67 -9.68
N LYS A 404 37.07 -23.95 -10.04
CA LYS A 404 37.52 -25.03 -9.14
C LYS A 404 38.81 -25.63 -9.68
N ILE A 405 39.74 -25.97 -8.77
CA ILE A 405 40.96 -26.69 -9.14
C ILE A 405 40.63 -28.19 -9.17
N VAL A 406 40.51 -28.76 -10.37
CA VAL A 406 40.28 -30.18 -10.59
C VAL A 406 41.55 -30.77 -11.20
N ARG A 407 42.18 -31.74 -10.53
CA ARG A 407 43.41 -32.40 -11.02
C ARG A 407 44.53 -31.42 -11.45
N LYS A 408 44.78 -30.38 -10.66
CA LYS A 408 45.76 -29.28 -10.93
C LYS A 408 45.44 -28.41 -12.15
N LYS A 409 44.24 -28.49 -12.72
CA LYS A 409 43.73 -27.56 -13.74
C LYS A 409 42.61 -26.72 -13.14
N THR A 410 42.59 -25.43 -13.49
CA THR A 410 41.48 -24.54 -13.14
C THR A 410 40.37 -24.75 -14.15
N GLU A 411 39.24 -25.29 -13.70
CA GLU A 411 38.01 -25.40 -14.49
C GLU A 411 37.06 -24.32 -14.01
N CYS A 412 36.70 -23.38 -14.89
CA CYS A 412 35.77 -22.29 -14.60
C CYS A 412 34.44 -22.56 -15.28
N THR A 413 33.36 -22.47 -14.50
CA THR A 413 31.98 -22.56 -14.98
C THR A 413 31.26 -21.26 -14.71
N ARG A 414 30.66 -20.68 -15.75
CA ARG A 414 29.80 -19.51 -15.62
C ARG A 414 28.42 -19.96 -15.11
N LYS A 415 28.00 -19.41 -13.98
CA LYS A 415 26.65 -19.58 -13.42
C LYS A 415 25.89 -18.27 -13.58
N SER A 416 24.63 -18.37 -14.01
CA SER A 416 23.74 -17.22 -14.19
C SER A 416 22.42 -17.49 -13.47
N ALA A 417 21.91 -16.49 -12.77
CA ALA A 417 20.62 -16.56 -12.08
C ALA A 417 19.83 -15.27 -12.28
N ARG A 418 18.51 -15.39 -12.23
CA ARG A 418 17.56 -14.28 -12.33
C ARG A 418 16.69 -14.29 -11.08
N TYR A 419 16.54 -13.12 -10.48
CA TYR A 419 15.82 -12.96 -9.22
C TYR A 419 14.87 -11.79 -9.28
N THR A 420 13.74 -11.95 -8.60
CA THR A 420 12.84 -10.88 -8.22
C THR A 420 12.77 -10.78 -6.71
N TRP A 421 12.42 -9.61 -6.22
CA TRP A 421 12.40 -9.31 -4.79
C TRP A 421 11.05 -8.76 -4.39
N ALA A 422 10.63 -9.00 -3.16
CA ALA A 422 9.35 -8.50 -2.67
C ALA A 422 9.41 -8.09 -1.20
N ILE A 423 8.51 -7.16 -0.86
CA ILE A 423 8.12 -6.81 0.51
C ILE A 423 6.59 -6.97 0.66
N PRO A 424 6.08 -7.37 1.83
CA PRO A 424 4.64 -7.34 2.09
C PRO A 424 4.13 -5.90 2.11
N LEU A 425 2.88 -5.68 1.70
CA LEU A 425 2.22 -4.36 1.75
C LEU A 425 1.10 -4.34 2.79
N GLU A 426 0.08 -5.17 2.59
CA GLU A 426 -1.09 -5.19 3.46
C GLU A 426 -1.81 -6.53 3.44
N LEU A 427 -2.48 -6.85 4.54
CA LEU A 427 -3.48 -7.90 4.61
C LEU A 427 -4.87 -7.31 4.41
N ILE A 428 -5.65 -7.95 3.55
CA ILE A 428 -7.02 -7.59 3.25
C ILE A 428 -7.93 -8.77 3.57
N TYR A 429 -8.86 -8.59 4.49
CA TYR A 429 -9.95 -9.55 4.70
C TYR A 429 -11.07 -9.25 3.72
N MET A 430 -11.18 -10.06 2.68
CA MET A 430 -12.34 -10.06 1.80
C MET A 430 -13.57 -10.48 2.61
N THR A 431 -14.71 -9.82 2.41
CA THR A 431 -15.94 -10.10 3.16
C THR A 431 -17.06 -10.57 2.23
N PRO A 432 -18.11 -11.21 2.78
CA PRO A 432 -19.28 -11.63 2.01
C PRO A 432 -19.98 -10.50 1.24
N LEU A 433 -19.77 -9.24 1.63
CA LEU A 433 -20.35 -8.08 0.95
C LEU A 433 -19.91 -7.98 -0.52
N LEU A 434 -18.74 -8.51 -0.86
CA LEU A 434 -18.22 -8.53 -2.23
C LEU A 434 -19.07 -9.38 -3.18
N SER A 435 -19.89 -10.30 -2.65
CA SER A 435 -20.75 -11.20 -3.43
C SER A 435 -22.23 -11.06 -3.08
N TRP A 436 -22.57 -10.38 -1.99
CA TRP A 436 -23.95 -10.28 -1.51
C TRP A 436 -24.80 -9.34 -2.38
N ASN A 437 -25.89 -9.88 -2.94
CA ASN A 437 -26.81 -9.17 -3.81
C ASN A 437 -28.28 -9.50 -3.44
N PRO A 438 -28.75 -9.05 -2.26
CA PRO A 438 -30.07 -9.45 -1.74
C PRO A 438 -31.24 -8.91 -2.58
N TYR A 439 -31.02 -7.84 -3.33
CA TYR A 439 -32.01 -7.21 -4.20
C TYR A 439 -31.93 -7.68 -5.65
N ASN A 440 -31.11 -8.69 -5.97
CA ASN A 440 -30.96 -9.22 -7.33
C ASN A 440 -30.64 -8.13 -8.38
N ILE A 441 -29.80 -7.17 -8.01
CA ILE A 441 -29.39 -6.05 -8.86
C ILE A 441 -28.54 -6.58 -10.02
N ARG A 442 -28.86 -6.16 -11.24
CA ARG A 442 -28.08 -6.48 -12.45
C ARG A 442 -26.64 -5.98 -12.30
N HIS A 443 -25.66 -6.81 -12.66
CA HIS A 443 -24.26 -6.43 -12.72
C HIS A 443 -23.71 -6.62 -14.14
N VAL A 444 -23.03 -5.59 -14.64
CA VAL A 444 -22.39 -5.57 -15.95
C VAL A 444 -20.87 -5.65 -15.73
N ALA A 445 -20.31 -6.84 -15.89
CA ALA A 445 -18.90 -7.14 -15.68
C ALA A 445 -18.04 -6.76 -16.92
N SER A 446 -18.10 -5.49 -17.32
CA SER A 446 -17.42 -4.98 -18.51
C SER A 446 -16.92 -3.57 -18.29
N PHE A 447 -15.77 -3.28 -18.88
CA PHE A 447 -15.18 -1.95 -18.95
C PHE A 447 -15.50 -1.23 -20.26
N LYS A 448 -16.30 -1.85 -21.13
CA LYS A 448 -16.67 -1.24 -22.41
C LYS A 448 -17.65 -0.09 -22.20
N GLU A 449 -17.41 1.01 -22.90
CA GLU A 449 -18.14 2.26 -22.74
C GLU A 449 -19.65 2.10 -23.01
N ASP A 450 -20.04 1.34 -24.04
CA ASP A 450 -21.44 1.07 -24.38
C ASP A 450 -22.17 0.31 -23.26
N GLU A 451 -21.51 -0.66 -22.64
CA GLU A 451 -22.03 -1.42 -21.52
C GLU A 451 -22.14 -0.58 -20.24
N ILE A 452 -21.14 0.25 -19.93
CA ILE A 452 -21.17 1.21 -18.81
C ILE A 452 -22.32 2.20 -19.00
N ARG A 453 -22.49 2.73 -20.23
CA ARG A 453 -23.56 3.68 -20.55
C ARG A 453 -24.96 3.09 -20.35
N SER A 454 -25.13 1.77 -20.49
CA SER A 454 -26.42 1.10 -20.24
C SER A 454 -26.89 1.18 -18.78
N VAL A 455 -25.96 1.43 -17.85
CA VAL A 455 -26.23 1.61 -16.42
C VAL A 455 -26.38 3.09 -16.06
N GLU A 456 -25.53 3.95 -16.63
CA GLU A 456 -25.43 5.37 -16.29
C GLU A 456 -26.32 6.30 -17.11
N PHE A 457 -26.99 5.79 -18.14
CA PHE A 457 -27.90 6.58 -18.97
C PHE A 457 -29.25 5.88 -19.13
N SER A 458 -30.31 6.67 -19.19
CA SER A 458 -31.64 6.20 -19.60
C SER A 458 -31.73 6.03 -21.13
N ALA A 459 -32.78 5.37 -21.59
CA ALA A 459 -33.00 5.11 -23.03
C ALA A 459 -33.14 6.40 -23.87
N ASP A 460 -33.54 7.52 -23.26
CA ASP A 460 -33.60 8.86 -23.87
C ASP A 460 -32.28 9.64 -23.75
N GLY A 461 -31.20 9.01 -23.28
CA GLY A 461 -29.85 9.58 -23.23
C GLY A 461 -29.58 10.51 -22.05
N LYS A 462 -30.45 10.58 -21.04
CA LYS A 462 -30.21 11.37 -19.82
C LYS A 462 -29.30 10.61 -18.86
N LYS A 463 -28.36 11.32 -18.24
CA LYS A 463 -27.44 10.74 -17.26
C LYS A 463 -28.17 10.44 -15.94
N ARG A 464 -28.10 9.20 -15.50
CA ARG A 464 -28.49 8.73 -14.16
C ARG A 464 -27.38 9.09 -13.18
N THR A 465 -27.75 9.56 -12.00
CA THR A 465 -26.81 10.07 -10.99
C THR A 465 -26.79 9.24 -9.72
N GLY A 466 -27.56 8.15 -9.67
CA GLY A 466 -27.77 7.36 -8.46
C GLY A 466 -28.78 8.00 -7.49
N GLY A 467 -29.70 8.81 -8.01
CA GLY A 467 -30.80 9.41 -7.22
C GLY A 467 -31.83 8.38 -6.78
N PHE A 468 -32.77 8.78 -5.90
CA PHE A 468 -33.76 7.88 -5.29
C PHE A 468 -35.09 7.80 -6.04
N THR A 469 -35.12 8.21 -7.32
CA THR A 469 -36.30 8.05 -8.17
C THR A 469 -35.97 7.10 -9.33
N PRO A 470 -36.97 6.41 -9.93
CA PRO A 470 -36.73 5.49 -11.03
C PRO A 470 -35.98 6.11 -12.23
N GLU A 471 -36.12 7.42 -12.44
CA GLU A 471 -35.51 8.17 -13.54
C GLU A 471 -34.04 8.54 -13.26
N THR A 472 -33.68 8.66 -11.98
CA THR A 472 -32.37 9.15 -11.54
C THR A 472 -31.47 8.07 -10.95
N ALA A 473 -32.05 6.97 -10.48
CA ALA A 473 -31.36 5.77 -9.99
C ALA A 473 -30.50 5.13 -11.08
N PHE A 474 -29.41 4.44 -10.72
CA PHE A 474 -28.64 3.67 -11.70
C PHE A 474 -29.41 2.44 -12.18
N ASN A 475 -29.22 2.04 -13.43
CA ASN A 475 -29.88 0.88 -14.01
C ASN A 475 -29.02 -0.40 -13.83
N GLY A 476 -28.83 -0.81 -12.58
CA GLY A 476 -27.88 -1.86 -12.19
C GLY A 476 -26.53 -1.31 -11.73
N THR A 477 -25.50 -2.15 -11.81
CA THR A 477 -24.12 -1.84 -11.38
C THR A 477 -23.10 -2.27 -12.43
N HIS A 478 -21.89 -1.72 -12.37
CA HIS A 478 -20.74 -2.10 -13.20
C HIS A 478 -19.44 -2.04 -12.39
N GLU A 479 -18.30 -2.32 -13.05
CA GLU A 479 -16.98 -2.43 -12.40
C GLU A 479 -16.53 -1.15 -11.64
N LYS A 480 -16.97 0.04 -12.06
CA LYS A 480 -16.63 1.34 -11.44
C LYS A 480 -17.80 1.98 -10.67
N SER A 481 -18.96 1.33 -10.65
CA SER A 481 -20.16 1.74 -9.90
C SER A 481 -20.80 0.50 -9.25
N PHE A 482 -20.14 0.01 -8.21
CA PHE A 482 -20.39 -1.26 -7.55
C PHE A 482 -21.15 -1.07 -6.22
N TYR A 483 -22.45 -0.82 -6.34
CA TYR A 483 -23.35 -0.55 -5.22
C TYR A 483 -24.41 -1.65 -5.09
N ARG A 484 -24.25 -2.56 -4.13
CA ARG A 484 -25.18 -3.71 -3.94
C ARG A 484 -25.56 -3.94 -2.48
N THR A 485 -24.78 -3.43 -1.54
CA THR A 485 -25.00 -3.66 -0.11
C THR A 485 -26.18 -2.82 0.37
N PRO A 486 -27.21 -3.40 1.03
CA PRO A 486 -28.30 -2.63 1.61
C PRO A 486 -27.80 -1.55 2.57
N SER A 487 -28.31 -0.33 2.43
CA SER A 487 -27.92 0.78 3.31
C SER A 487 -28.32 0.54 4.78
N GLU A 488 -29.39 -0.23 4.97
CA GLU A 488 -29.97 -0.62 6.24
C GLU A 488 -29.03 -1.46 7.11
N LEU A 489 -28.01 -2.11 6.51
CA LEU A 489 -26.96 -2.79 7.27
C LEU A 489 -26.22 -1.81 8.21
N PHE A 490 -26.07 -0.56 7.79
CA PHE A 490 -25.35 0.51 8.49
C PHE A 490 -26.27 1.49 9.22
N GLY A 491 -27.59 1.30 9.18
CA GLY A 491 -28.56 2.21 9.79
C GLY A 491 -28.36 3.67 9.38
N ASN A 492 -28.36 4.59 10.36
CA ASN A 492 -28.13 6.02 10.14
C ASN A 492 -26.64 6.43 10.21
N SER A 493 -25.72 5.52 10.54
CA SER A 493 -24.31 5.82 10.81
C SER A 493 -23.42 5.78 9.57
N MET A 494 -23.96 6.12 8.39
CA MET A 494 -23.19 6.25 7.17
C MET A 494 -22.28 7.49 7.21
N THR A 495 -21.17 7.36 7.93
CA THR A 495 -20.07 8.31 7.90
C THR A 495 -19.00 7.75 6.99
N VAL A 496 -18.99 8.20 5.73
CA VAL A 496 -17.83 8.02 4.85
C VAL A 496 -16.74 8.97 5.35
N ASP A 497 -15.50 8.49 5.46
CA ASP A 497 -14.28 9.30 5.65
C ASP A 497 -13.63 9.45 4.28
N PRO A 498 -14.06 10.43 3.47
CA PRO A 498 -13.70 10.45 2.06
C PRO A 498 -12.27 10.99 1.88
N GLY A 499 -11.65 10.65 0.76
CA GLY A 499 -10.34 11.06 0.25
C GLY A 499 -10.43 11.35 -1.26
N LYS A 500 -9.41 11.92 -1.92
CA LYS A 500 -9.47 12.20 -3.39
C LYS A 500 -9.62 11.06 -4.31
N ALA A 501 -8.93 10.02 -3.96
CA ALA A 501 -9.04 8.82 -4.71
C ALA A 501 -10.18 7.98 -4.12
N ASP A 502 -10.99 8.49 -3.19
CA ASP A 502 -12.17 7.77 -2.74
C ASP A 502 -13.32 8.01 -3.73
N THR A 503 -13.80 6.94 -4.36
CA THR A 503 -14.87 6.99 -5.35
C THR A 503 -16.27 6.81 -4.73
N VAL A 504 -16.36 6.78 -3.40
CA VAL A 504 -17.55 6.36 -2.65
C VAL A 504 -18.53 7.50 -2.47
N LEU A 505 -19.68 7.43 -3.16
CA LEU A 505 -20.88 8.17 -2.78
C LEU A 505 -21.47 7.55 -1.50
N GLY A 506 -22.29 8.30 -0.75
CA GLY A 506 -23.03 7.77 0.41
C GLY A 506 -23.99 6.63 0.03
N SER A 507 -25.28 6.75 0.34
CA SER A 507 -26.27 5.81 -0.21
C SER A 507 -26.69 6.30 -1.59
N VAL A 508 -26.85 5.39 -2.55
CA VAL A 508 -27.37 5.68 -3.89
C VAL A 508 -28.60 4.83 -4.20
N GLY A 509 -29.44 5.30 -5.11
CA GLY A 509 -30.54 4.52 -5.68
C GLY A 509 -30.07 3.69 -6.87
N VAL A 510 -30.39 2.39 -6.87
CA VAL A 510 -30.13 1.46 -7.97
C VAL A 510 -31.40 0.66 -8.27
N LEU A 511 -31.72 0.50 -9.54
CA LEU A 511 -32.84 -0.32 -10.00
C LEU A 511 -32.49 -1.81 -9.88
N ASP A 512 -33.38 -2.57 -9.26
CA ASP A 512 -33.36 -4.03 -9.35
C ASP A 512 -33.87 -4.52 -10.73
N LEU A 513 -33.87 -5.83 -10.94
CA LEU A 513 -34.33 -6.42 -12.20
C LEU A 513 -35.83 -6.19 -12.46
N GLU A 514 -36.61 -5.94 -11.41
CA GLU A 514 -38.03 -5.62 -11.46
C GLU A 514 -38.30 -4.11 -11.65
N GLY A 515 -37.25 -3.27 -11.65
CA GLY A 515 -37.34 -1.83 -11.83
C GLY A 515 -37.67 -1.04 -10.56
N ASN A 516 -37.61 -1.66 -9.38
CA ASN A 516 -37.78 -0.95 -8.11
C ASN A 516 -36.47 -0.26 -7.70
N VAL A 517 -36.58 0.95 -7.16
CA VAL A 517 -35.43 1.68 -6.62
C VAL A 517 -35.03 1.08 -5.28
N ARG A 518 -33.77 0.63 -5.18
CA ARG A 518 -33.16 0.09 -3.97
C ARG A 518 -32.11 1.05 -3.43
N LYS A 519 -32.15 1.29 -2.12
CA LYS A 519 -31.19 2.14 -1.43
C LYS A 519 -30.00 1.30 -1.00
N VAL A 520 -28.88 1.48 -1.69
CA VAL A 520 -27.68 0.66 -1.53
C VAL A 520 -26.45 1.51 -1.32
N VAL A 521 -25.38 0.87 -0.84
CA VAL A 521 -24.07 1.46 -0.64
C VAL A 521 -23.01 0.63 -1.35
N ALA A 522 -21.84 1.24 -1.49
CA ALA A 522 -20.69 0.64 -2.15
C ALA A 522 -20.26 -0.67 -1.46
N SER A 523 -20.13 -1.75 -2.25
CA SER A 523 -19.92 -3.13 -1.79
C SER A 523 -18.46 -3.59 -1.84
N GLY A 524 -17.59 -2.83 -2.51
CA GLY A 524 -16.17 -3.14 -2.67
C GLY A 524 -15.40 -3.10 -1.36
N THR A 525 -14.11 -3.41 -1.46
CA THR A 525 -13.21 -3.46 -0.31
C THR A 525 -13.13 -2.11 0.39
N ARG A 526 -13.20 -2.14 1.73
CA ARG A 526 -13.00 -0.98 2.59
C ARG A 526 -11.75 -1.15 3.47
N ILE A 527 -11.15 -0.06 3.93
CA ILE A 527 -10.16 -0.05 5.02
C ILE A 527 -10.87 -0.35 6.33
N ILE A 528 -11.89 0.43 6.64
CA ILE A 528 -12.77 0.26 7.80
C ILE A 528 -14.20 0.31 7.31
N ILE A 529 -14.93 -0.78 7.53
CA ILE A 529 -16.36 -0.86 7.27
C ILE A 529 -17.09 0.10 8.24
N PRO A 530 -18.05 0.91 7.75
CA PRO A 530 -18.81 1.83 8.60
C PRO A 530 -19.46 1.10 9.77
N GLU A 531 -19.84 1.87 10.78
CA GLU A 531 -20.52 1.37 11.97
C GLU A 531 -21.73 0.50 11.56
N ILE A 532 -21.68 -0.78 11.95
CA ILE A 532 -22.80 -1.72 11.81
C ILE A 532 -23.50 -1.76 13.16
N GLU A 533 -24.79 -1.43 13.19
CA GLU A 533 -25.58 -1.42 14.41
C GLU A 533 -25.48 -2.75 15.18
N GLY A 534 -25.12 -2.68 16.46
CA GLY A 534 -24.93 -3.85 17.34
C GLY A 534 -23.61 -4.61 17.16
N VAL A 535 -22.74 -4.16 16.25
CA VAL A 535 -21.41 -4.75 15.97
C VAL A 535 -20.30 -3.72 16.16
N GLY A 536 -20.51 -2.49 15.70
CA GLY A 536 -19.49 -1.45 15.63
C GLY A 536 -18.75 -1.42 14.30
N LYS A 537 -17.75 -0.54 14.20
CA LYS A 537 -16.77 -0.54 13.09
C LYS A 537 -16.01 -1.87 12.99
N VAL A 538 -15.67 -2.24 11.77
CA VAL A 538 -14.88 -3.45 11.45
C VAL A 538 -13.76 -3.08 10.49
N ARG A 539 -12.50 -3.24 10.92
CA ARG A 539 -11.34 -3.07 10.04
C ARG A 539 -11.18 -4.30 9.15
N THR A 540 -10.87 -4.06 7.88
CA THR A 540 -10.65 -5.11 6.88
C THR A 540 -9.32 -4.99 6.17
N ARG A 541 -8.67 -3.82 6.18
CA ARG A 541 -7.30 -3.64 5.67
C ARG A 541 -6.31 -3.35 6.80
N TYR A 542 -5.22 -4.11 6.80
CA TYR A 542 -4.14 -4.05 7.78
C TYR A 542 -2.82 -3.81 7.02
N PRO A 543 -2.36 -2.56 6.92
CA PRO A 543 -1.06 -2.23 6.34
C PRO A 543 0.05 -2.83 7.19
N ILE A 544 0.84 -3.74 6.61
CA ILE A 544 1.91 -4.49 7.29
C ILE A 544 3.28 -4.26 6.65
N MET A 545 3.39 -3.29 5.75
CA MET A 545 4.65 -3.00 5.10
C MET A 545 5.73 -2.65 6.13
N PRO A 546 6.96 -3.19 5.95
CA PRO A 546 8.10 -2.67 6.67
C PRO A 546 8.40 -1.24 6.20
N PHE A 547 9.04 -0.46 7.06
CA PHE A 547 9.57 0.85 6.68
C PHE A 547 11.09 0.78 6.55
N HIS A 548 11.63 1.58 5.65
CA HIS A 548 13.08 1.77 5.50
C HIS A 548 13.57 2.63 6.67
N SER A 549 14.29 2.03 7.62
CA SER A 549 14.55 2.61 8.95
C SER A 549 15.79 3.51 9.01
N ASP A 550 15.91 4.47 8.10
CA ASP A 550 17.04 5.43 8.06
C ASP A 550 16.59 6.89 8.19
N GLY A 551 17.55 7.74 8.58
CA GLY A 551 17.55 9.17 8.35
C GLY A 551 16.47 9.93 9.10
N GLU A 552 15.60 10.61 8.33
CA GLU A 552 14.63 11.55 8.88
C GLU A 552 13.57 10.85 9.75
N GLN A 553 13.25 9.58 9.48
CA GLN A 553 12.18 8.88 10.17
C GLN A 553 12.50 8.61 11.64
N THR A 554 13.66 8.02 11.88
CA THR A 554 14.17 7.77 13.24
C THR A 554 14.25 9.08 14.03
N ARG A 555 14.62 10.18 13.36
CA ARG A 555 14.66 11.52 13.97
C ARG A 555 13.26 12.04 14.31
N LYS A 556 12.23 11.76 13.50
CA LYS A 556 10.84 12.14 13.80
C LYS A 556 10.32 11.44 15.03
N GLU A 557 10.52 10.12 15.13
CA GLU A 557 10.14 9.34 16.32
C GLU A 557 10.88 9.84 17.57
N LEU A 558 12.18 10.13 17.46
CA LEU A 558 12.99 10.65 18.57
C LEU A 558 12.55 12.03 19.04
N GLU A 559 12.30 12.98 18.12
CA GLU A 559 11.84 14.32 18.50
C GLU A 559 10.41 14.29 19.06
N ALA A 560 9.54 13.40 18.56
CA ALA A 560 8.21 13.17 19.12
C ALA A 560 8.29 12.64 20.56
N LEU A 561 9.16 11.65 20.80
CA LEU A 561 9.43 11.13 22.14
C LEU A 561 9.98 12.20 23.08
N LYS A 562 10.96 12.97 22.62
CA LYS A 562 11.56 14.06 23.38
C LYS A 562 10.52 15.10 23.79
N GLU A 563 9.62 15.50 22.89
CA GLU A 563 8.54 16.43 23.23
C GLU A 563 7.57 15.83 24.26
N MET A 564 7.17 14.57 24.06
CA MET A 564 6.30 13.83 24.98
C MET A 564 6.90 13.71 26.40
N VAL A 565 8.20 13.47 26.51
CA VAL A 565 8.92 13.36 27.79
C VAL A 565 9.17 14.73 28.43
N LEU A 566 9.60 15.73 27.67
CA LEU A 566 9.85 17.08 28.22
C LEU A 566 8.56 17.80 28.61
N ARG A 567 7.41 17.38 28.07
CA ARG A 567 6.08 17.94 28.36
C ARG A 567 5.12 16.84 28.83
N MET A 568 5.57 15.97 29.72
CA MET A 568 4.78 14.85 30.26
C MET A 568 3.41 15.26 30.82
N GLY A 569 3.32 16.39 31.53
CA GLY A 569 2.03 16.87 32.04
C GLY A 569 1.04 17.26 30.94
N THR A 570 1.55 17.76 29.81
CA THR A 570 0.76 18.15 28.62
C THR A 570 0.33 16.93 27.80
N HIS A 571 1.22 15.94 27.67
CA HIS A 571 1.03 14.78 26.79
C HIS A 571 0.72 13.48 27.53
N GLY A 572 0.37 13.55 28.82
CA GLY A 572 0.18 12.37 29.66
C GLY A 572 -0.83 11.35 29.14
N SER A 573 -1.88 11.81 28.46
CA SER A 573 -2.88 10.94 27.84
C SER A 573 -2.43 10.25 26.55
N LEU A 574 -1.24 10.58 26.03
CA LEU A 574 -0.63 9.91 24.89
C LEU A 574 0.31 8.77 25.34
N PHE A 575 0.58 8.61 26.64
CA PHE A 575 1.30 7.46 27.16
C PHE A 575 0.40 6.22 27.19
N TYR A 576 1.00 5.03 27.05
CA TYR A 576 0.31 3.77 27.33
C TYR A 576 -0.03 3.64 28.81
N GLU A 577 0.92 4.04 29.67
CA GLU A 577 0.76 4.08 31.11
C GLU A 577 1.00 5.49 31.59
N THR A 578 0.04 6.02 32.33
CA THR A 578 0.10 7.38 32.84
C THR A 578 1.27 7.52 33.83
N PRO A 579 2.20 8.48 33.63
CA PRO A 579 3.35 8.64 34.53
C PRO A 579 2.94 9.06 35.95
N LEU A 580 3.55 8.43 36.96
CA LEU A 580 3.17 8.51 38.38
C LEU A 580 3.31 9.89 39.07
N THR A 581 3.93 10.90 38.44
CA THR A 581 4.40 12.12 39.12
C THR A 581 3.61 13.40 38.78
N VAL A 582 2.39 13.31 38.25
CA VAL A 582 1.65 14.51 37.82
C VAL A 582 0.26 14.57 38.47
N ASP A 583 0.19 15.24 39.64
CA ASP A 583 -1.00 15.37 40.49
C ASP A 583 -2.21 16.14 39.87
N ASN A 584 -2.18 16.48 38.57
CA ASN A 584 -3.24 17.23 37.86
C ASN A 584 -3.37 16.84 36.38
N LEU A 585 -3.09 15.59 36.03
CA LEU A 585 -3.18 15.07 34.66
C LEU A 585 -4.57 15.28 34.03
N ASP A 586 -5.64 15.07 34.79
CA ASP A 586 -7.00 15.17 34.26
C ASP A 586 -7.33 16.55 33.69
N ASP A 587 -6.78 17.64 34.23
CA ASP A 587 -7.13 18.99 33.80
C ASP A 587 -6.24 19.50 32.64
N TYR A 588 -5.02 18.96 32.50
CA TYR A 588 -4.11 19.30 31.39
C TYR A 588 -4.26 18.35 30.18
N ALA A 589 -4.41 17.05 30.42
CA ALA A 589 -4.58 16.05 29.38
C ALA A 589 -5.89 16.24 28.59
N LYS A 590 -6.96 16.74 29.26
CA LYS A 590 -8.22 17.13 28.62
C LYS A 590 -8.09 18.38 27.73
N LYS A 591 -7.09 19.24 27.98
CA LYS A 591 -6.93 20.50 27.24
C LYS A 591 -6.26 20.34 25.89
N GLU A 592 -5.39 19.33 25.75
CA GLU A 592 -4.52 19.13 24.60
C GLU A 592 -4.97 18.04 23.64
N GLN A 593 -5.82 17.10 24.07
CA GLN A 593 -6.45 16.19 23.11
C GLN A 593 -7.49 16.93 22.26
N PRO A 594 -7.63 16.60 20.96
CA PRO A 594 -8.78 17.03 20.20
C PRO A 594 -10.01 16.45 20.91
N VAL A 595 -10.86 17.32 21.44
CA VAL A 595 -12.09 16.90 22.13
C VAL A 595 -13.17 16.63 21.10
N HIS A 596 -13.13 17.35 19.98
CA HIS A 596 -14.06 17.20 18.89
C HIS A 596 -13.32 16.99 17.57
N ARG A 597 -13.72 15.95 16.84
CA ARG A 597 -13.41 15.81 15.42
C ARG A 597 -14.67 16.17 14.64
N ILE A 598 -14.66 17.32 14.00
CA ILE A 598 -15.83 17.92 13.36
C ILE A 598 -15.78 17.61 11.88
N LEU A 599 -16.89 17.09 11.33
CA LEU A 599 -17.03 16.92 9.89
C LEU A 599 -17.60 18.22 9.29
N VAL A 600 -16.92 18.75 8.29
CA VAL A 600 -17.47 19.72 7.34
C VAL A 600 -18.50 18.99 6.48
N ALA A 601 -19.76 19.44 6.50
CA ALA A 601 -20.86 18.76 5.80
C ALA A 601 -20.49 18.48 4.33
N PRO A 602 -20.89 17.33 3.76
CA PRO A 602 -20.43 16.94 2.42
C PRO A 602 -20.75 17.98 1.34
N THR A 603 -19.87 18.13 0.35
CA THR A 603 -20.05 19.04 -0.79
C THR A 603 -21.32 18.74 -1.57
N THR A 604 -21.89 19.77 -2.20
CA THR A 604 -22.99 19.60 -3.16
C THR A 604 -22.54 19.67 -4.62
N LYS A 605 -21.26 19.98 -4.87
CA LYS A 605 -20.71 20.24 -6.21
C LYS A 605 -19.97 19.05 -6.80
N ASN A 606 -20.17 18.84 -8.09
CA ASN A 606 -19.43 17.88 -8.91
C ASN A 606 -19.00 18.56 -10.23
N PRO A 607 -17.70 18.60 -10.60
CA PRO A 607 -16.53 18.12 -9.85
C PRO A 607 -16.16 19.03 -8.66
N PRO A 608 -15.44 18.53 -7.64
CA PRO A 608 -14.72 17.25 -7.60
C PRO A 608 -15.53 16.01 -7.16
N GLY A 609 -16.78 16.15 -6.71
CA GLY A 609 -17.64 15.03 -6.28
C GLY A 609 -18.02 15.15 -4.80
N LEU A 610 -18.95 14.30 -4.33
CA LEU A 610 -19.46 14.32 -2.94
C LEU A 610 -18.37 13.88 -1.96
N HIS A 611 -17.93 14.79 -1.10
CA HIS A 611 -16.88 14.51 -0.10
C HIS A 611 -16.95 15.50 1.07
N GLY A 612 -16.20 15.28 2.17
CA GLY A 612 -16.33 16.02 3.42
C GLY A 612 -15.06 15.97 4.27
N HIS A 613 -14.56 17.12 4.70
CA HIS A 613 -13.30 17.17 5.47
C HIS A 613 -13.51 17.11 6.97
N TYR A 614 -12.45 16.76 7.69
CA TYR A 614 -12.40 16.84 9.15
C TYR A 614 -11.52 17.98 9.62
N ILE A 615 -11.92 18.60 10.73
CA ILE A 615 -11.03 19.39 11.58
C ILE A 615 -10.98 18.74 12.96
N SER A 616 -9.79 18.75 13.55
CA SER A 616 -9.58 18.32 14.93
C SER A 616 -9.50 19.57 15.80
N VAL A 617 -10.40 19.69 16.78
CA VAL A 617 -10.52 20.88 17.64
C VAL A 617 -10.17 20.53 19.08
N MET A 618 -9.21 21.25 19.63
CA MET A 618 -8.73 21.12 21.01
C MET A 618 -9.65 21.85 21.99
N GLN A 619 -9.64 21.45 23.26
CA GLN A 619 -10.43 22.13 24.29
C GLN A 619 -10.03 23.61 24.44
N SER A 620 -8.73 23.92 24.33
CA SER A 620 -8.23 25.30 24.38
C SER A 620 -8.78 26.16 23.24
N GLU A 621 -8.93 25.61 22.04
CA GLU A 621 -9.53 26.27 20.88
C GLU A 621 -11.03 26.44 21.06
N ILE A 622 -11.71 25.45 21.67
CA ILE A 622 -13.12 25.57 22.07
C ILE A 622 -13.29 26.73 23.05
N ASP A 623 -12.44 26.82 24.06
CA ASP A 623 -12.50 27.88 25.06
C ASP A 623 -12.24 29.26 24.43
N LEU A 624 -11.29 29.37 23.51
CA LEU A 624 -11.09 30.59 22.72
C LEU A 624 -12.32 30.91 21.86
N MET A 625 -12.93 29.93 21.18
CA MET A 625 -14.12 30.14 20.37
C MET A 625 -15.35 30.51 21.20
N ARG A 626 -15.47 30.02 22.44
CA ARG A 626 -16.49 30.46 23.41
C ARG A 626 -16.35 31.93 23.78
N THR A 627 -15.15 32.50 23.74
CA THR A 627 -14.95 33.95 23.91
C THR A 627 -15.30 34.77 22.67
N GLY A 628 -15.82 34.14 21.62
CA GLY A 628 -16.19 34.79 20.36
C GLY A 628 -15.04 34.92 19.35
N LYS A 629 -13.86 34.36 19.65
CA LYS A 629 -12.73 34.35 18.72
C LYS A 629 -12.99 33.39 17.56
N THR A 630 -12.42 33.75 16.41
CA THR A 630 -12.39 32.89 15.22
C THR A 630 -11.02 32.24 15.12
N ILE A 631 -11.00 30.92 14.98
CA ILE A 631 -9.78 30.10 14.85
C ILE A 631 -9.64 29.62 13.42
N VAL A 632 -8.41 29.47 12.95
CA VAL A 632 -8.10 28.97 11.60
C VAL A 632 -7.71 27.51 11.70
N PHE A 633 -8.31 26.67 10.86
CA PHE A 633 -8.01 25.24 10.77
C PHE A 633 -7.68 24.89 9.33
N ASP A 634 -6.63 24.11 9.13
CA ASP A 634 -6.47 23.36 7.89
C ASP A 634 -7.18 22.03 8.03
N THR A 635 -8.01 21.70 7.03
CA THR A 635 -8.78 20.46 7.06
C THR A 635 -7.90 19.25 6.71
N THR A 636 -8.39 18.05 7.04
CA THR A 636 -7.84 16.82 6.45
C THR A 636 -7.97 16.87 4.94
N THR A 637 -6.99 16.32 4.24
CA THR A 637 -7.08 16.19 2.79
C THR A 637 -8.19 15.23 2.39
N ASP A 638 -9.17 15.73 1.65
CA ASP A 638 -10.28 14.98 1.06
C ASP A 638 -10.56 15.57 -0.34
N GLN A 639 -10.91 14.75 -1.33
CA GLN A 639 -10.88 15.15 -2.74
C GLN A 639 -9.57 15.86 -3.17
N GLY A 640 -8.49 15.52 -2.44
CA GLY A 640 -7.06 15.85 -2.61
C GLY A 640 -6.85 17.32 -2.91
N HIS A 641 -7.65 18.05 -2.17
CA HIS A 641 -7.38 19.35 -1.67
C HIS A 641 -7.65 19.30 -0.16
N ALA A 642 -7.27 20.36 0.51
CA ALA A 642 -7.71 20.67 1.85
C ALA A 642 -8.21 22.12 1.79
N HIS A 643 -8.93 22.53 2.82
CA HIS A 643 -9.34 23.90 2.97
C HIS A 643 -8.69 24.53 4.18
N THR A 644 -8.47 25.83 4.09
CA THR A 644 -8.20 26.66 5.26
C THR A 644 -9.51 27.29 5.71
N LEU A 645 -10.06 26.77 6.81
CA LEU A 645 -11.33 27.21 7.40
C LEU A 645 -11.11 28.24 8.49
N ARG A 646 -12.02 29.21 8.56
CA ARG A 646 -12.16 30.11 9.72
C ARG A 646 -13.42 29.74 10.48
N VAL A 647 -13.26 29.23 11.69
CA VAL A 647 -14.35 28.66 12.50
C VAL A 647 -14.55 29.49 13.77
N LYS A 648 -15.82 29.70 14.13
CA LYS A 648 -16.21 30.28 15.42
C LYS A 648 -17.32 29.44 16.05
N MET A 649 -17.59 29.67 17.34
CA MET A 649 -18.76 29.12 18.03
C MET A 649 -19.86 30.18 18.10
N ASP A 650 -21.10 29.77 17.84
CA ASP A 650 -22.27 30.65 18.00
C ASP A 650 -22.77 30.69 19.45
N SER A 651 -23.76 31.53 19.73
CA SER A 651 -24.35 31.69 21.07
C SER A 651 -25.08 30.45 21.58
N ARG A 652 -25.33 29.45 20.73
CA ARG A 652 -25.97 28.17 21.06
C ARG A 652 -24.95 27.04 21.17
N GLY A 653 -23.64 27.35 21.07
CA GLY A 653 -22.57 26.37 21.17
C GLY A 653 -22.32 25.57 19.88
N LYS A 654 -22.91 25.94 18.74
CA LYS A 654 -22.65 25.30 17.44
C LYS A 654 -21.40 25.88 16.79
N TYR A 655 -20.66 25.04 16.10
CA TYR A 655 -19.53 25.46 15.27
C TYR A 655 -20.02 25.99 13.93
N ILE A 656 -19.57 27.18 13.56
CA ILE A 656 -19.92 27.83 12.30
C ILE A 656 -18.66 28.17 11.52
N MET A 657 -18.62 27.74 10.27
CA MET A 657 -17.62 28.17 9.30
C MET A 657 -17.97 29.59 8.82
N THR A 658 -17.05 30.54 9.04
CA THR A 658 -17.20 31.94 8.62
C THR A 658 -16.59 32.20 7.25
N SER A 659 -15.51 31.49 6.92
CA SER A 659 -14.92 31.48 5.58
C SER A 659 -14.13 30.20 5.34
N CYS A 660 -13.87 29.92 4.07
CA CYS A 660 -13.16 28.78 3.53
C CYS A 660 -12.28 29.27 2.37
N ASP A 661 -10.97 29.07 2.44
CA ASP A 661 -9.99 29.55 1.46
C ASP A 661 -10.13 31.05 1.14
N GLY A 662 -10.44 31.84 2.18
CA GLY A 662 -10.67 33.29 2.05
C GLY A 662 -12.02 33.69 1.44
N LYS A 663 -12.90 32.73 1.11
CA LYS A 663 -14.25 32.97 0.58
C LYS A 663 -15.34 32.61 1.60
N LYS A 664 -16.54 33.18 1.47
CA LYS A 664 -17.67 32.92 2.40
C LYS A 664 -18.25 31.51 2.25
N ILE A 665 -18.16 30.96 1.05
CA ILE A 665 -18.57 29.59 0.69
C ILE A 665 -17.34 28.94 0.06
N CYS A 666 -17.07 27.68 0.40
CA CYS A 666 -15.96 26.94 -0.23
C CYS A 666 -16.15 26.85 -1.75
N TRP A 667 -15.06 26.78 -2.51
CA TRP A 667 -15.12 26.79 -3.97
C TRP A 667 -15.79 25.53 -4.57
N ASP A 668 -15.79 24.46 -3.78
CA ASP A 668 -16.42 23.16 -3.98
C ASP A 668 -17.77 23.02 -3.22
N GLU A 669 -18.28 24.12 -2.67
CA GLU A 669 -19.64 24.28 -2.12
C GLU A 669 -19.97 23.40 -0.90
N HIS A 670 -19.04 23.29 0.05
CA HIS A 670 -19.40 22.87 1.40
C HIS A 670 -20.44 23.82 2.04
N PRO A 671 -21.50 23.29 2.68
CA PRO A 671 -22.37 24.07 3.54
C PRO A 671 -21.59 24.72 4.70
N THR A 672 -22.00 25.91 5.11
CA THR A 672 -21.39 26.64 6.23
C THR A 672 -21.71 26.04 7.61
N GLU A 673 -22.74 25.19 7.68
CA GLU A 673 -23.10 24.44 8.89
C GLU A 673 -22.21 23.20 9.01
N MET A 674 -21.50 23.09 10.14
CA MET A 674 -20.64 21.94 10.41
C MET A 674 -21.36 20.91 11.28
N ILE A 675 -21.24 19.63 10.91
CA ILE A 675 -21.94 18.54 11.57
C ILE A 675 -21.03 18.00 12.68
N PHE A 676 -21.50 18.11 13.92
CA PHE A 676 -20.85 17.48 15.05
C PHE A 676 -20.97 15.96 14.94
N LYS A 677 -19.86 15.25 14.74
CA LYS A 677 -19.89 13.79 14.56
C LYS A 677 -19.75 13.02 15.87
N PHE A 678 -18.74 13.31 16.69
CA PHE A 678 -18.54 12.62 17.96
C PHE A 678 -17.84 13.53 18.97
N LYS A 679 -18.25 13.41 20.24
CA LYS A 679 -17.43 13.81 21.39
C LYS A 679 -16.45 12.66 21.62
N ILE A 680 -15.15 12.94 21.67
CA ILE A 680 -14.21 11.93 22.16
C ILE A 680 -14.53 11.79 23.65
N ALA A 681 -15.28 10.74 24.01
CA ALA A 681 -15.58 10.43 25.40
C ALA A 681 -14.25 10.06 26.07
N LEU A 682 -13.85 10.86 27.05
CA LEU A 682 -12.67 10.61 27.88
C LEU A 682 -12.89 9.46 28.87
N ASP A 683 -14.12 8.96 28.99
CA ASP A 683 -14.54 8.14 30.14
C ASP A 683 -14.58 6.63 29.87
N ASP A 684 -14.36 6.16 28.63
CA ASP A 684 -14.39 4.73 28.26
C ASP A 684 -12.98 4.09 28.10
N CYS A 685 -11.94 4.70 28.67
CA CYS A 685 -10.56 4.19 28.65
C CYS A 685 -10.13 3.62 30.01
N LEU A 686 -10.93 2.72 30.58
CA LEU A 686 -10.51 1.81 31.67
C LEU A 686 -10.70 0.36 31.26
#